data_AF-F1A2V5-F1
#
_entry.id   AF-F1A2V5-F1
#
_cell.length_a   1.000
_cell.length_b   1.000
_cell.length_c   1.000
_cell.angle_alpha   90.00
_cell.angle_beta   90.00
_cell.angle_gamma   90.00
#
_symmetry.space_group_name_H-M   'P 1'
#
loop_
_entity.id
_entity.type
_entity.pdbx_description
1 polymer ?
#
loop_
_entity_poly.entity_id
_entity_poly.type
_entity_poly.pdbx_seq_one_letter_code
_entity_poly.pdbx_strand_id
1 'polypeptide(L)'
;MISKLFTKKNIFIIFIICFFIFIYNNSSIEHKLKEKYIKDQLKYNQQPNNHNNHNNNKNNKASNRSILKFKNSNFLNDIYPQLYTYKPSNINNNNNHEEFNNEVKEEWSVLPSEMMDKKRICIVTTEIEGPVLGGGIGTAYTALSQKLNEDGHVVTIVLVNKVKKLSADHWRELYKAKGINLVILDFIQDMDSIVKDKDINQENYKGVIGCTGPCIRSYRTYLWLAEHDADFDIVHFHDNGGIAYFTSLSQHQGIYFQSTNIVIGGHGPHLWERTANSANLDDGKHFEVDYLERKSVEYSNWLISPSNYMLNWMKYNRWELPVNSYVHQNLLPGENQQSQQQKEGEFLFKDQGANDNEKTAIIERNDFSEILFFGRLESRKGLDIFLIALDSLAEMLKEKNMKVTFLGSNTKLLDVNVMADYYIDSKCKKLGINCLILIGKSHTEAINYLNSQKENKLVVIASPIDNSPNTVLECLTHKLAIIAANVGGIPELIHPDDRRFVLFDPKPLAIVKKIKQLKEIGVSPARFAIDEWTRQTIWSNWHSVVNKIDADDIKIKESKYRLNTFDEKKSLAIIIPLNFKSNLDNILRNLNSISNQNSYYYNVQVIIIKANSQDYDSIEYDEVLNQVYKLLKKLKLNNHKVIEINNKLLQPYQIWNSKEILDIDAQFYLFLDFYDYLSDDALDTLGKVQVFTDASIITSSILFNNNTVSVLSNNFEQQQLKTPGGLITAASNQLNYRSSKVHSIFLGCSGMPGIMYNCYGSNNFMIERDALEDISIQYSINDQITNIFDIENSGSWDFYSLATNNGYKLETIPKNLFISNKLDYDLPSTYNQELRVLKNFDNILPNTFELSVLATRHFLISKRAYVNEIITSNTKVKELTDKCNRAVEREEFKENGEENRDYVESRGHIKVVFIRGHEKSGTSWLKKVVDLHPRIHMAKQEFHFSIIEDALEKFTTKPWQAAQEPYKSYTKKWYRSYVRNVLLSGVSTSLAPLIDWVGEKTPSPLQPVISGSKYILIIRDGRDVLVSLFWHYVRLGGFENWCGNHKHLVDPQYVKQYRTDTDYFHKNPENLLEKEICFRKIASGWAKRVRDDQSVIQALEAEPVAQVYTLRYEELHRNPEGYRKEIYEFLDLDYNEAEPLSVDDKTIPGGFNEKSDKNKFFRKGEIGDWKNYFTENNKKWFKEETGNLLIELGYELSNDW
;
A
#
# COMPACT_ATOMS: atom_id res chain seq x y z
N MET A 1 -2.38 -6.13 70.07
CA MET A 1 -2.04 -7.57 69.88
C MET A 1 -1.70 -7.93 68.43
N ILE A 2 -1.42 -6.94 67.56
CA ILE A 2 -0.98 -7.14 66.15
C ILE A 2 0.31 -6.34 65.93
N SER A 3 1.35 -6.62 66.74
CA SER A 3 2.69 -6.08 66.51
C SER A 3 3.81 -7.12 66.76
N LYS A 4 3.45 -8.41 66.83
CA LYS A 4 4.38 -9.51 67.08
C LYS A 4 4.37 -10.64 66.03
N LEU A 5 3.90 -10.37 64.80
CA LEU A 5 3.80 -11.40 63.75
C LEU A 5 4.46 -11.07 62.39
N PHE A 6 5.33 -10.05 62.33
CA PHE A 6 6.09 -9.73 61.12
C PHE A 6 7.54 -10.23 61.19
N THR A 7 7.77 -11.44 60.72
CA THR A 7 9.10 -11.91 60.29
C THR A 7 9.12 -12.10 58.78
N LYS A 8 10.28 -11.83 58.15
CA LYS A 8 10.50 -11.86 56.68
C LYS A 8 10.01 -13.15 55.97
N LYS A 9 9.85 -14.25 56.69
CA LYS A 9 9.32 -15.52 56.18
C LYS A 9 7.82 -15.48 55.83
N ASN A 10 7.03 -14.65 56.52
CA ASN A 10 5.58 -14.55 56.29
C ASN A 10 5.23 -13.66 55.07
N ILE A 11 6.05 -12.67 54.73
CA ILE A 11 5.84 -11.80 53.56
C ILE A 11 6.01 -12.60 52.26
N PHE A 12 6.99 -13.52 52.20
CA PHE A 12 7.22 -14.36 51.03
C PHE A 12 6.09 -15.39 50.81
N ILE A 13 5.52 -15.93 51.89
CA ILE A 13 4.37 -16.85 51.81
C ILE A 13 3.10 -16.10 51.37
N ILE A 14 2.88 -14.88 51.85
CA ILE A 14 1.76 -14.04 51.39
C ILE A 14 1.93 -13.67 49.91
N PHE A 15 3.15 -13.38 49.46
CA PHE A 15 3.42 -13.08 48.06
C PHE A 15 3.20 -14.30 47.14
N ILE A 16 3.60 -15.50 47.58
CA ILE A 16 3.32 -16.75 46.86
C ILE A 16 1.83 -17.06 46.83
N ILE A 17 1.10 -16.85 47.94
CA ILE A 17 -0.35 -17.07 47.99
C ILE A 17 -1.07 -16.07 47.08
N CYS A 18 -0.69 -14.78 47.08
CA CYS A 18 -1.26 -13.78 46.17
C CYS A 18 -0.93 -14.09 44.70
N PHE A 19 0.27 -14.58 44.40
CA PHE A 19 0.69 -14.98 43.06
C PHE A 19 -0.06 -16.23 42.56
N PHE A 20 -0.28 -17.22 43.43
CA PHE A 20 -1.11 -18.38 43.10
C PHE A 20 -2.58 -18.04 42.97
N ILE A 21 -3.12 -17.11 43.79
CA ILE A 21 -4.50 -16.61 43.63
C ILE A 21 -4.64 -15.83 42.32
N PHE A 22 -3.62 -15.06 41.91
CA PHE A 22 -3.60 -14.34 40.63
C PHE A 22 -3.54 -15.29 39.43
N ILE A 23 -2.73 -16.35 39.48
CA ILE A 23 -2.65 -17.38 38.43
C ILE A 23 -3.93 -18.24 38.39
N TYR A 24 -4.48 -18.61 39.54
CA TYR A 24 -5.70 -19.41 39.62
C TYR A 24 -6.93 -18.62 39.15
N ASN A 25 -7.04 -17.33 39.49
CA ASN A 25 -8.11 -16.47 38.99
C ASN A 25 -7.98 -16.18 37.49
N ASN A 26 -6.77 -15.99 36.94
CA ASN A 26 -6.60 -15.80 35.49
C ASN A 26 -6.88 -17.09 34.69
N SER A 27 -6.48 -18.27 35.17
CA SER A 27 -6.80 -19.53 34.50
C SER A 27 -8.31 -19.87 34.57
N SER A 28 -9.00 -19.53 35.67
CA SER A 28 -10.44 -19.69 35.79
C SER A 28 -11.24 -18.69 34.94
N ILE A 29 -10.70 -17.50 34.67
CA ILE A 29 -11.32 -16.50 33.79
C ILE A 29 -11.13 -16.89 32.32
N GLU A 30 -9.95 -17.38 31.91
CA GLU A 30 -9.74 -17.91 30.56
C GLU A 30 -10.60 -19.14 30.26
N HIS A 31 -10.78 -20.05 31.23
CA HIS A 31 -11.63 -21.23 31.03
C HIS A 31 -13.13 -20.86 31.01
N LYS A 32 -13.57 -19.89 31.81
CA LYS A 32 -14.96 -19.39 31.78
C LYS A 32 -15.26 -18.53 30.55
N LEU A 33 -14.29 -17.79 30.02
CA LEU A 33 -14.43 -17.06 28.76
C LEU A 33 -14.44 -18.02 27.55
N LYS A 34 -13.62 -19.08 27.55
CA LYS A 34 -13.70 -20.15 26.53
C LYS A 34 -15.00 -20.95 26.61
N GLU A 35 -15.49 -21.31 27.80
CA GLU A 35 -16.79 -21.99 27.92
C GLU A 35 -17.97 -21.09 27.55
N LYS A 36 -17.92 -19.79 27.83
CA LYS A 36 -18.95 -18.83 27.41
C LYS A 36 -18.92 -18.63 25.90
N TYR A 37 -17.75 -18.50 25.30
CA TYR A 37 -17.57 -18.41 23.84
C TYR A 37 -18.04 -19.68 23.12
N ILE A 38 -17.78 -20.87 23.68
CA ILE A 38 -18.24 -22.16 23.11
C ILE A 38 -19.75 -22.38 23.34
N LYS A 39 -20.31 -21.97 24.50
CA LYS A 39 -21.76 -22.05 24.75
C LYS A 39 -22.57 -21.05 23.94
N ASP A 40 -22.01 -19.87 23.63
CA ASP A 40 -22.65 -18.87 22.79
C ASP A 40 -22.58 -19.25 21.29
N GLN A 41 -21.51 -19.95 20.87
CA GLN A 41 -21.41 -20.60 19.55
C GLN A 41 -22.37 -21.81 19.39
N LEU A 42 -22.60 -22.59 20.46
CA LEU A 42 -23.51 -23.75 20.41
C LEU A 42 -25.00 -23.38 20.56
N LYS A 43 -25.32 -22.19 21.10
CA LYS A 43 -26.69 -21.67 21.15
C LYS A 43 -27.18 -21.03 19.84
N TYR A 44 -26.27 -20.71 18.91
CA TYR A 44 -26.61 -20.15 17.59
C TYR A 44 -27.02 -21.20 16.54
N ASN A 45 -26.98 -22.51 16.88
CA ASN A 45 -27.24 -23.61 15.94
C ASN A 45 -28.42 -24.53 16.32
N GLN A 46 -29.32 -24.11 17.22
CA GLN A 46 -30.51 -24.91 17.54
C GLN A 46 -31.76 -24.05 17.77
N GLN A 47 -32.50 -23.76 16.69
CA GLN A 47 -33.97 -23.72 16.73
C GLN A 47 -34.55 -24.37 15.47
N PRO A 48 -35.75 -24.98 15.57
CA PRO A 48 -36.12 -26.15 14.78
C PRO A 48 -37.13 -25.83 13.69
N ASN A 49 -36.89 -26.27 12.46
CA ASN A 49 -37.96 -26.45 11.48
C ASN A 49 -38.23 -27.95 11.30
N ASN A 50 -39.33 -28.38 11.92
CA ASN A 50 -40.05 -29.60 11.58
C ASN A 50 -40.54 -29.51 10.13
N HIS A 51 -40.16 -30.46 9.27
CA HIS A 51 -41.13 -31.24 8.52
C HIS A 51 -40.47 -32.48 7.88
N ASN A 52 -41.14 -33.62 8.12
CA ASN A 52 -40.87 -34.96 7.61
C ASN A 52 -40.75 -35.02 6.09
N ASN A 53 -39.79 -35.79 5.56
CA ASN A 53 -40.12 -37.04 4.86
C ASN A 53 -38.90 -37.88 4.47
N HIS A 54 -39.11 -39.18 4.58
CA HIS A 54 -38.25 -40.30 4.19
C HIS A 54 -37.78 -40.27 2.72
N ASN A 55 -36.53 -40.64 2.44
CA ASN A 55 -36.23 -41.97 1.88
C ASN A 55 -34.74 -42.27 1.63
N ASN A 56 -34.44 -43.54 1.90
CA ASN A 56 -33.24 -44.35 1.71
C ASN A 56 -32.52 -44.27 0.34
N ASN A 57 -31.18 -44.37 0.35
CA ASN A 57 -30.35 -45.44 -0.26
C ASN A 57 -28.87 -44.99 -0.29
N LYS A 58 -27.93 -45.53 0.49
CA LYS A 58 -27.19 -46.81 0.33
C LYS A 58 -26.71 -47.12 -1.11
N ASN A 59 -25.41 -46.93 -1.35
CA ASN A 59 -24.42 -47.91 -1.87
C ASN A 59 -23.12 -47.15 -2.25
N ASN A 60 -21.98 -47.44 -1.60
CA ASN A 60 -20.94 -48.41 -2.02
C ASN A 60 -20.49 -48.21 -3.49
N LYS A 61 -19.24 -48.23 -3.91
CA LYS A 61 -17.87 -48.42 -3.39
C LYS A 61 -17.07 -48.75 -4.67
N ALA A 62 -15.81 -48.32 -4.73
CA ALA A 62 -14.75 -48.89 -5.58
C ALA A 62 -14.84 -48.70 -7.11
N SER A 63 -13.88 -47.97 -7.68
CA SER A 63 -12.66 -48.56 -8.26
C SER A 63 -11.89 -47.49 -9.04
N ASN A 64 -10.75 -47.03 -8.53
CA ASN A 64 -9.80 -46.26 -9.32
C ASN A 64 -8.43 -46.94 -9.22
N ARG A 65 -8.06 -47.65 -10.29
CA ARG A 65 -6.68 -48.00 -10.61
C ARG A 65 -6.21 -47.08 -11.74
N SER A 66 -5.23 -46.25 -11.38
CA SER A 66 -4.06 -45.85 -12.16
C SER A 66 -4.23 -45.58 -13.66
N ILE A 67 -4.05 -44.32 -14.06
CA ILE A 67 -3.17 -43.92 -15.18
C ILE A 67 -2.56 -42.54 -14.82
N LEU A 68 -1.23 -42.50 -14.89
CA LEU A 68 -0.38 -41.33 -14.72
C LEU A 68 -0.85 -40.13 -15.55
N LYS A 69 -0.95 -38.95 -14.92
CA LYS A 69 -0.92 -37.66 -15.61
C LYS A 69 0.02 -36.70 -14.88
N PHE A 70 0.99 -36.22 -15.66
CA PHE A 70 1.95 -35.16 -15.38
C PHE A 70 1.37 -34.04 -14.51
N LYS A 71 1.90 -33.89 -13.29
CA LYS A 71 1.72 -32.70 -12.46
C LYS A 71 2.85 -31.71 -12.78
N ASN A 72 2.60 -30.79 -13.70
CA ASN A 72 3.32 -29.52 -13.79
C ASN A 72 2.28 -28.44 -14.12
N SER A 73 1.70 -27.80 -13.09
CA SER A 73 0.77 -26.67 -13.27
C SER A 73 0.65 -25.76 -12.05
N ASN A 74 1.74 -25.45 -11.34
CA ASN A 74 1.67 -24.57 -10.16
C ASN A 74 2.41 -23.23 -10.27
N PHE A 75 3.20 -22.95 -11.31
CA PHE A 75 3.93 -21.68 -11.39
C PHE A 75 3.03 -20.43 -11.41
N LEU A 76 1.84 -20.49 -12.02
CA LEU A 76 0.87 -19.38 -12.03
C LEU A 76 0.03 -19.27 -10.74
N ASN A 77 -0.11 -20.35 -9.98
CA ASN A 77 -0.89 -20.33 -8.73
C ASN A 77 -0.11 -19.62 -7.60
N ASP A 78 1.23 -19.63 -7.65
CA ASP A 78 2.11 -19.05 -6.64
C ASP A 78 2.30 -17.52 -6.79
N ILE A 79 2.08 -16.97 -8.00
CA ILE A 79 2.30 -15.53 -8.28
C ILE A 79 1.06 -14.68 -7.89
N TYR A 80 -0.15 -15.24 -8.00
CA TYR A 80 -1.40 -14.51 -7.77
C TYR A 80 -2.54 -15.35 -7.13
N PRO A 81 -2.43 -15.76 -5.86
CA PRO A 81 -3.51 -16.49 -5.18
C PRO A 81 -4.83 -15.69 -5.05
N GLN A 82 -4.76 -14.35 -4.99
CA GLN A 82 -5.93 -13.46 -4.98
C GLN A 82 -6.72 -13.44 -6.32
N LEU A 83 -6.15 -13.90 -7.43
CA LEU A 83 -6.85 -13.91 -8.73
C LEU A 83 -7.86 -15.06 -8.87
N TYR A 84 -7.87 -16.01 -7.93
CA TYR A 84 -8.74 -17.20 -7.95
C TYR A 84 -9.64 -17.35 -6.73
N THR A 85 -9.72 -16.36 -5.84
CA THR A 85 -10.66 -16.39 -4.69
C THR A 85 -12.10 -16.09 -5.09
N TYR A 86 -12.34 -15.51 -6.27
CA TYR A 86 -13.68 -15.50 -6.84
C TYR A 86 -13.85 -16.67 -7.82
N LYS A 87 -14.28 -17.80 -7.28
CA LYS A 87 -15.02 -18.78 -8.08
C LYS A 87 -16.51 -18.55 -7.83
N PRO A 88 -17.31 -18.13 -8.81
CA PRO A 88 -18.75 -18.29 -8.74
C PRO A 88 -19.04 -19.79 -8.94
N SER A 89 -18.70 -20.62 -7.95
CA SER A 89 -19.01 -22.05 -7.98
C SER A 89 -19.78 -22.44 -6.74
N ASN A 90 -21.07 -22.63 -6.97
CA ASN A 90 -22.08 -23.23 -6.10
C ASN A 90 -22.41 -22.45 -4.82
N ILE A 91 -23.52 -21.73 -4.92
CA ILE A 91 -24.48 -21.52 -3.83
C ILE A 91 -24.51 -22.82 -2.99
N ASN A 92 -24.21 -22.68 -1.70
CA ASN A 92 -23.98 -23.72 -0.68
C ASN A 92 -22.50 -24.05 -0.41
N ASN A 93 -21.81 -23.14 0.32
CA ASN A 93 -21.23 -23.46 1.63
C ASN A 93 -20.51 -22.25 2.24
N ASN A 94 -21.03 -21.76 3.37
CA ASN A 94 -20.40 -21.00 4.46
C ASN A 94 -18.99 -20.42 4.24
N ASN A 95 -18.89 -19.33 3.48
CA ASN A 95 -17.86 -18.30 3.68
C ASN A 95 -18.53 -16.93 3.48
N ASN A 96 -18.28 -15.99 4.39
CA ASN A 96 -18.91 -14.67 4.51
C ASN A 96 -18.67 -13.78 3.26
N HIS A 97 -19.43 -14.01 2.19
CA HIS A 97 -19.55 -13.08 1.07
C HIS A 97 -20.97 -12.50 1.12
N GLU A 98 -21.06 -11.20 1.37
CA GLU A 98 -22.34 -10.48 1.28
C GLU A 98 -22.67 -10.28 -0.20
N GLU A 99 -23.83 -10.78 -0.63
CA GLU A 99 -24.45 -10.24 -1.83
C GLU A 99 -24.93 -8.83 -1.48
N PHE A 100 -24.22 -7.82 -1.96
CA PHE A 100 -24.75 -6.47 -1.92
C PHE A 100 -25.95 -6.45 -2.85
N ASN A 101 -27.11 -6.05 -2.32
CA ASN A 101 -28.43 -6.11 -2.95
C ASN A 101 -28.37 -5.98 -4.49
N ASN A 102 -28.41 -7.13 -5.18
CA ASN A 102 -28.69 -7.24 -6.61
C ASN A 102 -30.20 -7.17 -6.89
N GLU A 103 -31.03 -7.26 -5.83
CA GLU A 103 -32.42 -6.86 -5.89
C GLU A 103 -32.42 -5.33 -6.02
N VAL A 104 -32.52 -4.86 -7.26
CA VAL A 104 -33.04 -3.54 -7.57
C VAL A 104 -34.22 -3.35 -6.63
N LYS A 105 -34.17 -2.37 -5.72
CA LYS A 105 -35.36 -2.07 -4.92
C LYS A 105 -36.52 -1.96 -5.91
N GLU A 106 -37.63 -2.67 -5.68
CA GLU A 106 -38.73 -2.70 -6.67
C GLU A 106 -39.10 -1.29 -7.15
N GLU A 107 -38.99 -0.30 -6.27
CA GLU A 107 -39.15 1.14 -6.52
C GLU A 107 -38.27 1.73 -7.65
N TRP A 108 -37.09 1.17 -7.94
CA TRP A 108 -36.19 1.60 -9.03
C TRP A 108 -36.39 0.80 -10.32
N SER A 109 -37.05 -0.36 -10.27
CA SER A 109 -37.35 -1.20 -11.45
C SER A 109 -38.73 -0.94 -12.05
N VAL A 110 -39.65 -0.35 -11.28
CA VAL A 110 -41.02 -0.04 -11.70
C VAL A 110 -41.06 1.37 -12.28
N LEU A 111 -41.66 1.54 -13.46
CA LEU A 111 -41.85 2.83 -14.13
C LEU A 111 -42.56 3.85 -13.22
N PRO A 112 -41.91 4.91 -12.74
CA PRO A 112 -42.60 6.02 -12.12
C PRO A 112 -43.19 6.87 -13.26
N SER A 113 -44.52 6.94 -13.28
CA SER A 113 -45.35 7.77 -14.17
C SER A 113 -44.83 9.20 -14.26
N GLU A 114 -44.57 9.68 -15.50
CA GLU A 114 -44.61 11.06 -16.08
C GLU A 114 -44.36 12.33 -15.24
N MET A 115 -44.05 12.25 -13.94
CA MET A 115 -43.89 13.36 -12.98
C MET A 115 -42.63 13.17 -12.13
N MET A 116 -41.47 12.96 -12.78
CA MET A 116 -40.18 12.91 -12.09
C MET A 116 -39.61 14.30 -11.84
N ASP A 117 -39.21 14.54 -10.59
CA ASP A 117 -38.50 15.75 -10.14
C ASP A 117 -37.19 15.93 -10.90
N LYS A 118 -37.05 17.03 -11.63
CA LYS A 118 -35.80 17.34 -12.34
C LYS A 118 -34.76 17.87 -11.37
N LYS A 119 -33.56 17.28 -11.45
CA LYS A 119 -32.41 17.59 -10.57
C LYS A 119 -31.28 18.27 -11.35
N ARG A 120 -30.46 19.04 -10.63
CA ARG A 120 -29.21 19.63 -11.15
C ARG A 120 -28.06 18.70 -10.80
N ILE A 121 -27.46 18.08 -11.81
CA ILE A 121 -26.50 17.00 -11.63
C ILE A 121 -25.13 17.45 -12.17
N CYS A 122 -24.11 17.32 -11.33
CA CYS A 122 -22.72 17.53 -11.72
C CYS A 122 -22.00 16.18 -11.83
N ILE A 123 -21.24 15.97 -12.90
CA ILE A 123 -20.35 14.81 -13.06
C ILE A 123 -18.93 15.32 -13.16
N VAL A 124 -18.13 15.00 -12.15
CA VAL A 124 -16.72 15.38 -12.06
C VAL A 124 -15.85 14.19 -12.49
N THR A 125 -15.07 14.38 -13.54
CA THR A 125 -14.29 13.30 -14.15
C THR A 125 -12.96 13.77 -14.73
N THR A 126 -11.99 12.87 -14.86
CA THR A 126 -10.71 13.12 -15.55
C THR A 126 -10.80 12.77 -17.03
N GLU A 127 -11.85 12.06 -17.44
CA GLU A 127 -12.05 11.64 -18.81
C GLU A 127 -13.52 11.65 -19.23
N ILE A 128 -13.75 12.03 -20.47
CA ILE A 128 -15.04 12.05 -21.16
C ILE A 128 -14.78 11.89 -22.66
N GLU A 129 -15.74 11.33 -23.41
CA GLU A 129 -15.56 11.05 -24.84
C GLU A 129 -15.34 12.35 -25.64
N GLY A 130 -14.23 12.42 -26.39
CA GLY A 130 -13.85 13.56 -27.23
C GLY A 130 -12.67 14.36 -26.67
N PRO A 131 -12.86 15.23 -25.66
CA PRO A 131 -11.85 16.16 -25.15
C PRO A 131 -10.53 15.52 -24.72
N VAL A 132 -10.55 14.26 -24.28
CA VAL A 132 -9.36 13.48 -23.94
C VAL A 132 -9.46 12.07 -24.52
N LEU A 133 -8.31 11.37 -24.58
CA LEU A 133 -8.31 9.93 -24.88
C LEU A 133 -8.90 9.20 -23.67
N GLY A 134 -10.16 8.75 -23.78
CA GLY A 134 -10.89 8.12 -22.68
C GLY A 134 -10.64 6.62 -22.53
N GLY A 135 -10.76 6.13 -21.30
CA GLY A 135 -10.92 4.73 -20.93
C GLY A 135 -12.38 4.41 -20.54
N GLY A 136 -12.54 3.38 -19.69
CA GLY A 136 -13.87 2.89 -19.31
C GLY A 136 -14.71 3.87 -18.50
N ILE A 137 -14.07 4.74 -17.70
CA ILE A 137 -14.75 5.77 -16.88
C ILE A 137 -15.34 6.83 -17.81
N GLY A 138 -14.56 7.28 -18.80
CA GLY A 138 -14.99 8.28 -19.77
C GLY A 138 -16.19 7.83 -20.58
N THR A 139 -16.21 6.57 -21.03
CA THR A 139 -17.37 5.98 -21.72
C THR A 139 -18.60 5.92 -20.81
N ALA A 140 -18.45 5.43 -19.58
CA ALA A 140 -19.57 5.29 -18.63
C ALA A 140 -20.19 6.65 -18.28
N TYR A 141 -19.38 7.67 -17.99
CA TYR A 141 -19.89 9.01 -17.67
C TYR A 141 -20.38 9.79 -18.88
N THR A 142 -19.89 9.50 -20.09
CA THR A 142 -20.48 10.04 -21.31
C THR A 142 -21.91 9.52 -21.47
N ALA A 143 -22.09 8.20 -21.38
CA ALA A 143 -23.40 7.56 -21.49
C ALA A 143 -24.37 8.04 -20.40
N LEU A 144 -23.90 8.10 -19.13
CA LEU A 144 -24.72 8.59 -18.03
C LEU A 144 -25.14 10.05 -18.23
N SER A 145 -24.22 10.93 -18.64
CA SER A 145 -24.54 12.35 -18.86
C SER A 145 -25.57 12.57 -19.97
N GLN A 146 -25.50 11.77 -21.04
CA GLN A 146 -26.47 11.80 -22.15
C GLN A 146 -27.84 11.33 -21.66
N LYS A 147 -27.89 10.19 -20.97
CA LYS A 147 -29.14 9.63 -20.47
C LYS A 147 -29.83 10.56 -19.47
N LEU A 148 -29.09 11.15 -18.55
CA LEU A 148 -29.63 12.12 -17.59
C LEU A 148 -30.18 13.38 -18.28
N ASN A 149 -29.51 13.85 -19.33
CA ASN A 149 -29.99 14.98 -20.12
C ASN A 149 -31.26 14.62 -20.92
N GLU A 150 -31.33 13.42 -21.50
CA GLU A 150 -32.54 12.89 -22.16
C GLU A 150 -33.73 12.77 -21.20
N ASP A 151 -33.45 12.37 -19.96
CA ASP A 151 -34.44 12.33 -18.88
C ASP A 151 -34.84 13.73 -18.37
N GLY A 152 -34.23 14.80 -18.91
CA GLY A 152 -34.58 16.20 -18.62
C GLY A 152 -33.92 16.79 -17.38
N HIS A 153 -32.88 16.15 -16.82
CA HIS A 153 -32.07 16.74 -15.76
C HIS A 153 -31.15 17.85 -16.33
N VAL A 154 -30.75 18.80 -15.48
CA VAL A 154 -29.75 19.81 -15.85
C VAL A 154 -28.38 19.24 -15.56
N VAL A 155 -27.63 18.89 -16.61
CA VAL A 155 -26.34 18.20 -16.49
C VAL A 155 -25.16 19.14 -16.71
N THR A 156 -24.25 19.17 -15.75
CA THR A 156 -22.93 19.80 -15.86
C THR A 156 -21.83 18.76 -15.73
N ILE A 157 -20.86 18.76 -16.65
CA ILE A 157 -19.65 17.94 -16.57
C ILE A 157 -18.49 18.84 -16.19
N VAL A 158 -17.75 18.51 -15.13
CA VAL A 158 -16.49 19.14 -14.76
C VAL A 158 -15.35 18.22 -15.15
N LEU A 159 -14.68 18.54 -16.26
CA LEU A 159 -13.51 17.82 -16.75
C LEU A 159 -12.25 18.35 -16.07
N VAL A 160 -11.67 17.53 -15.20
CA VAL A 160 -10.45 17.79 -14.43
C VAL A 160 -9.24 17.26 -15.19
N ASN A 161 -9.01 17.80 -16.39
CA ASN A 161 -7.91 17.38 -17.25
C ASN A 161 -7.61 18.42 -18.34
N LYS A 162 -6.42 18.30 -18.93
CA LYS A 162 -6.05 19.06 -20.13
C LYS A 162 -6.70 18.44 -21.36
N VAL A 163 -7.41 19.27 -22.13
CA VAL A 163 -7.96 18.86 -23.43
C VAL A 163 -6.85 18.59 -24.44
N LYS A 164 -7.04 17.56 -25.27
CA LYS A 164 -6.13 17.15 -26.33
C LYS A 164 -6.74 17.46 -27.70
N LYS A 165 -5.88 17.69 -28.69
CA LYS A 165 -6.19 17.92 -30.12
C LYS A 165 -6.94 19.22 -30.46
N LEU A 166 -8.05 19.53 -29.80
CA LEU A 166 -8.91 20.71 -30.09
C LEU A 166 -8.95 21.68 -28.89
N SER A 167 -9.45 22.90 -29.10
CA SER A 167 -9.52 23.94 -28.07
C SER A 167 -10.59 23.62 -27.01
N ALA A 168 -10.41 24.17 -25.80
CA ALA A 168 -11.40 24.05 -24.73
C ALA A 168 -12.77 24.61 -25.16
N ASP A 169 -12.79 25.75 -25.86
CA ASP A 169 -14.03 26.38 -26.32
C ASP A 169 -14.77 25.54 -27.34
N HIS A 170 -14.06 24.88 -28.26
CA HIS A 170 -14.68 23.97 -29.23
C HIS A 170 -15.45 22.85 -28.53
N TRP A 171 -14.85 22.23 -27.51
CA TRP A 171 -15.51 21.17 -26.75
C TRP A 171 -16.68 21.68 -25.93
N ARG A 172 -16.59 22.87 -25.35
CA ARG A 172 -17.70 23.52 -24.63
C ARG A 172 -18.89 23.74 -25.55
N GLU A 173 -18.67 24.24 -26.76
CA GLU A 173 -19.72 24.44 -27.75
C GLU A 173 -20.36 23.13 -28.19
N LEU A 174 -19.56 22.08 -28.44
CA LEU A 174 -20.06 20.77 -28.86
C LEU A 174 -20.93 20.11 -27.79
N TYR A 175 -20.52 20.14 -26.52
CA TYR A 175 -21.33 19.59 -25.42
C TYR A 175 -22.57 20.45 -25.16
N LYS A 176 -22.46 21.78 -25.26
CA LYS A 176 -23.60 22.69 -25.14
C LYS A 176 -24.64 22.43 -26.23
N ALA A 177 -24.22 22.12 -27.46
CA ALA A 177 -25.13 21.73 -28.54
C ALA A 177 -25.88 20.42 -28.25
N LYS A 178 -25.36 19.57 -27.36
CA LYS A 178 -26.02 18.35 -26.85
C LYS A 178 -26.85 18.58 -25.58
N GLY A 179 -27.03 19.83 -25.14
CA GLY A 179 -27.76 20.18 -23.91
C GLY A 179 -26.94 20.05 -22.61
N ILE A 180 -25.67 19.67 -22.69
CA ILE A 180 -24.82 19.41 -21.52
C ILE A 180 -23.84 20.56 -21.32
N ASN A 181 -23.77 21.11 -20.11
CA ASN A 181 -22.79 22.14 -19.77
C ASN A 181 -21.42 21.50 -19.51
N LEU A 182 -20.35 21.93 -20.19
CA LEU A 182 -19.00 21.42 -19.97
C LEU A 182 -18.10 22.50 -19.35
N VAL A 183 -17.60 22.22 -18.15
CA VAL A 183 -16.58 23.00 -17.45
C VAL A 183 -15.25 22.26 -17.57
N ILE A 184 -14.18 22.98 -17.86
CA ILE A 184 -12.85 22.40 -18.06
C ILE A 184 -11.90 23.08 -17.08
N LEU A 185 -11.34 22.30 -16.16
CA LEU A 185 -10.36 22.74 -15.18
C LEU A 185 -8.98 22.23 -15.60
N ASP A 186 -8.24 23.04 -16.36
CA ASP A 186 -6.86 22.73 -16.79
C ASP A 186 -5.85 23.29 -15.79
N PHE A 187 -5.28 22.39 -14.98
CA PHE A 187 -4.45 22.76 -13.84
C PHE A 187 -2.94 22.89 -14.17
N ILE A 188 -2.50 22.62 -15.40
CA ILE A 188 -1.09 22.73 -15.82
C ILE A 188 -0.72 24.19 -16.17
N GLN A 189 -1.68 24.97 -16.69
CA GLN A 189 -1.43 26.32 -17.18
C GLN A 189 -0.96 27.30 -16.08
N ASP A 190 -1.36 27.06 -14.82
CA ASP A 190 -0.96 27.88 -13.67
C ASP A 190 0.45 27.58 -13.13
N MET A 191 1.02 26.41 -13.39
CA MET A 191 2.39 26.11 -12.95
C MET A 191 3.43 26.74 -13.89
N ASP A 192 3.14 26.80 -15.19
CA ASP A 192 4.02 27.43 -16.19
C ASP A 192 3.96 28.96 -16.16
N SER A 193 2.84 29.57 -15.75
CA SER A 193 2.72 31.03 -15.60
C SER A 193 3.51 31.55 -14.41
N ILE A 194 3.54 30.79 -13.31
CA ILE A 194 4.34 31.05 -12.11
C ILE A 194 5.85 31.04 -12.42
N VAL A 195 6.31 30.17 -13.32
CA VAL A 195 7.73 30.02 -13.71
C VAL A 195 8.19 31.10 -14.70
N LYS A 196 7.27 31.80 -15.38
CA LYS A 196 7.59 32.73 -16.48
C LYS A 196 7.64 34.20 -16.06
N ASP A 197 7.34 34.53 -14.82
CA ASP A 197 7.45 35.89 -14.31
C ASP A 197 8.93 36.25 -14.10
N LYS A 198 9.53 36.86 -15.13
CA LYS A 198 11.00 37.07 -15.24
C LYS A 198 11.57 38.06 -14.23
N ASP A 199 10.73 38.84 -13.56
CA ASP A 199 11.15 39.84 -12.57
C ASP A 199 11.23 39.30 -11.14
N ILE A 200 10.90 38.02 -10.93
CA ILE A 200 10.99 37.35 -9.63
C ILE A 200 12.22 36.43 -9.67
N ASN A 201 13.25 36.75 -8.88
CA ASN A 201 14.47 35.95 -8.74
C ASN A 201 14.13 34.45 -8.60
N GLN A 202 14.65 33.64 -9.52
CA GLN A 202 14.37 32.19 -9.64
C GLN A 202 14.74 31.37 -8.38
N GLU A 203 15.45 31.94 -7.40
CA GLU A 203 15.81 31.27 -6.15
C GLU A 203 14.64 31.13 -5.15
N ASN A 204 13.53 31.87 -5.36
CA ASN A 204 12.43 31.93 -4.38
C ASN A 204 11.22 31.04 -4.71
N TYR A 205 11.18 30.34 -5.85
CA TYR A 205 10.11 29.39 -6.14
C TYR A 205 10.45 27.99 -5.62
N LYS A 206 10.08 27.76 -4.36
CA LYS A 206 10.04 26.43 -3.74
C LYS A 206 8.57 25.98 -3.68
N GLY A 207 8.31 24.75 -4.13
CA GLY A 207 6.98 24.25 -4.50
C GLY A 207 5.93 24.23 -3.39
N VAL A 208 4.67 24.00 -3.80
CA VAL A 208 3.55 23.68 -2.90
C VAL A 208 3.96 22.47 -2.04
N ILE A 209 3.97 22.65 -0.73
CA ILE A 209 4.42 21.63 0.20
C ILE A 209 3.48 20.42 0.11
N GLY A 210 4.07 19.22 0.02
CA GLY A 210 3.44 18.00 0.51
C GLY A 210 2.27 17.39 -0.28
N CYS A 211 2.01 17.80 -1.52
CA CYS A 211 0.87 17.26 -2.28
C CYS A 211 1.28 16.75 -3.66
N THR A 212 0.90 15.51 -3.98
CA THR A 212 1.06 15.02 -5.34
C THR A 212 0.00 15.59 -6.29
N GLY A 213 0.18 15.40 -7.60
CA GLY A 213 -0.78 15.86 -8.62
C GLY A 213 -2.24 15.47 -8.34
N PRO A 214 -2.54 14.21 -7.95
CA PRO A 214 -3.85 13.79 -7.43
C PRO A 214 -4.44 14.68 -6.34
N CYS A 215 -3.70 14.94 -5.26
CA CYS A 215 -4.15 15.80 -4.16
C CYS A 215 -4.51 17.22 -4.65
N ILE A 216 -3.64 17.83 -5.46
CA ILE A 216 -3.87 19.16 -6.04
C ILE A 216 -5.14 19.18 -6.90
N ARG A 217 -5.36 18.14 -7.71
CA ARG A 217 -6.59 18.03 -8.53
C ARG A 217 -7.83 17.94 -7.66
N SER A 218 -7.81 17.13 -6.60
CA SER A 218 -8.93 17.06 -5.65
C SER A 218 -9.19 18.41 -5.01
N TYR A 219 -8.14 19.09 -4.51
CA TYR A 219 -8.29 20.36 -3.80
C TYR A 219 -8.86 21.47 -4.70
N ARG A 220 -8.32 21.61 -5.91
CA ARG A 220 -8.81 22.62 -6.86
C ARG A 220 -10.22 22.32 -7.36
N THR A 221 -10.57 21.05 -7.47
CA THR A 221 -11.95 20.63 -7.76
C THR A 221 -12.89 21.05 -6.63
N TYR A 222 -12.50 20.81 -5.37
CA TYR A 222 -13.21 21.27 -4.19
C TYR A 222 -13.41 22.79 -4.18
N LEU A 223 -12.36 23.59 -4.46
CA LEU A 223 -12.47 25.05 -4.49
C LEU A 223 -13.52 25.52 -5.51
N TRP A 224 -13.49 24.96 -6.72
CA TRP A 224 -14.48 25.28 -7.74
C TRP A 224 -15.89 24.89 -7.29
N LEU A 225 -16.08 23.68 -6.75
CA LEU A 225 -17.39 23.24 -6.27
C LEU A 225 -17.90 24.06 -5.08
N ALA A 226 -17.03 24.51 -4.18
CA ALA A 226 -17.42 25.32 -3.03
C ALA A 226 -17.97 26.70 -3.45
N GLU A 227 -17.48 27.27 -4.55
CA GLU A 227 -18.06 28.47 -5.16
C GLU A 227 -19.46 28.22 -5.78
N HIS A 228 -19.82 26.94 -5.98
CA HIS A 228 -21.06 26.48 -6.62
C HIS A 228 -21.85 25.54 -5.69
N ASP A 229 -21.69 25.66 -4.37
CA ASP A 229 -22.26 24.73 -3.37
C ASP A 229 -23.78 24.55 -3.52
N ALA A 230 -24.48 25.64 -3.83
CA ALA A 230 -25.93 25.67 -3.98
C ALA A 230 -26.42 25.25 -5.38
N ASP A 231 -25.53 24.99 -6.34
CA ASP A 231 -25.88 24.82 -7.76
C ASP A 231 -26.28 23.38 -8.13
N PHE A 232 -25.91 22.41 -7.30
CA PHE A 232 -26.08 20.99 -7.60
C PHE A 232 -26.86 20.27 -6.50
N ASP A 233 -27.74 19.37 -6.92
CA ASP A 233 -28.45 18.47 -6.02
C ASP A 233 -27.68 17.14 -5.86
N ILE A 234 -26.94 16.74 -6.89
CA ILE A 234 -26.14 15.51 -6.95
C ILE A 234 -24.80 15.83 -7.62
N VAL A 235 -23.69 15.35 -7.03
CA VAL A 235 -22.35 15.42 -7.62
C VAL A 235 -21.75 14.01 -7.69
N HIS A 236 -21.54 13.52 -8.91
CA HIS A 236 -20.85 12.26 -9.18
C HIS A 236 -19.34 12.48 -9.31
N PHE A 237 -18.57 11.60 -8.69
CA PHE A 237 -17.13 11.42 -8.89
C PHE A 237 -16.84 9.97 -9.20
N HIS A 238 -15.75 9.65 -9.89
CA HIS A 238 -15.21 8.29 -9.90
C HIS A 238 -14.20 8.10 -8.76
N ASP A 239 -14.01 6.84 -8.35
CA ASP A 239 -13.06 6.45 -7.30
C ASP A 239 -11.61 6.80 -7.67
N ASN A 240 -11.19 6.50 -8.91
CA ASN A 240 -9.80 6.58 -9.34
C ASN A 240 -9.16 7.97 -9.12
N GLY A 241 -8.04 7.98 -8.40
CA GLY A 241 -7.28 9.20 -8.11
C GLY A 241 -7.84 10.06 -6.98
N GLY A 242 -8.94 9.66 -6.34
CA GLY A 242 -9.46 10.27 -5.10
C GLY A 242 -9.87 11.73 -5.24
N ILE A 243 -10.44 12.11 -6.38
CA ILE A 243 -10.77 13.50 -6.72
C ILE A 243 -11.82 14.08 -5.77
N ALA A 244 -12.75 13.25 -5.29
CA ALA A 244 -13.82 13.67 -4.39
C ALA A 244 -13.34 14.01 -2.97
N TYR A 245 -12.09 13.69 -2.61
CA TYR A 245 -11.62 13.71 -1.23
C TYR A 245 -11.97 15.00 -0.50
N PHE A 246 -11.47 16.15 -0.95
CA PHE A 246 -11.71 17.42 -0.25
C PHE A 246 -13.17 17.88 -0.28
N THR A 247 -13.94 17.53 -1.32
CA THR A 247 -15.37 17.81 -1.40
C THR A 247 -16.14 16.99 -0.36
N SER A 248 -15.89 15.68 -0.30
CA SER A 248 -16.50 14.77 0.67
C SER A 248 -16.05 15.05 2.11
N LEU A 249 -14.78 15.39 2.32
CA LEU A 249 -14.25 15.84 3.61
C LEU A 249 -14.95 17.12 4.08
N SER A 250 -15.12 18.11 3.19
CA SER A 250 -15.83 19.35 3.52
C SER A 250 -17.29 19.10 3.91
N GLN A 251 -17.94 18.12 3.28
CA GLN A 251 -19.28 17.69 3.67
C GLN A 251 -19.29 16.97 5.03
N HIS A 252 -18.36 16.04 5.25
CA HIS A 252 -18.19 15.34 6.52
C HIS A 252 -17.98 16.31 7.69
N GLN A 253 -17.19 17.35 7.46
CA GLN A 253 -16.87 18.41 8.43
C GLN A 253 -17.99 19.45 8.61
N GLY A 254 -19.11 19.33 7.90
CA GLY A 254 -20.24 20.25 8.02
C GLY A 254 -20.03 21.60 7.32
N ILE A 255 -18.98 21.80 6.52
CA ILE A 255 -18.61 23.13 5.99
C ILE A 255 -19.45 23.49 4.76
N TYR A 256 -19.35 22.71 3.70
CA TYR A 256 -20.09 22.86 2.43
C TYR A 256 -20.89 21.58 2.13
N PHE A 257 -21.70 21.61 1.08
CA PHE A 257 -22.39 20.48 0.44
C PHE A 257 -23.41 19.75 1.31
N GLN A 258 -23.91 20.38 2.37
CA GLN A 258 -24.82 19.72 3.31
C GLN A 258 -26.15 19.31 2.65
N SER A 259 -26.59 20.02 1.61
CA SER A 259 -27.81 19.71 0.84
C SER A 259 -27.56 18.91 -0.45
N THR A 260 -26.33 18.45 -0.68
CA THR A 260 -25.88 17.91 -1.97
C THR A 260 -25.52 16.43 -1.80
N ASN A 261 -26.07 15.54 -2.64
CA ASN A 261 -25.69 14.14 -2.60
C ASN A 261 -24.34 13.92 -3.31
N ILE A 262 -23.31 13.51 -2.58
CA ILE A 262 -22.00 13.11 -3.10
C ILE A 262 -22.02 11.61 -3.40
N VAL A 263 -21.75 11.26 -4.67
CA VAL A 263 -21.81 9.90 -5.20
C VAL A 263 -20.46 9.50 -5.76
N ILE A 264 -19.94 8.34 -5.34
CA ILE A 264 -18.70 7.76 -5.88
C ILE A 264 -19.04 6.58 -6.79
N GLY A 265 -18.56 6.64 -8.03
CA GLY A 265 -18.54 5.55 -9.01
C GLY A 265 -17.36 4.62 -8.76
N GLY A 266 -17.61 3.40 -8.27
CA GLY A 266 -16.58 2.40 -7.96
C GLY A 266 -16.06 1.69 -9.22
N HIS A 267 -15.37 2.39 -10.10
CA HIS A 267 -14.96 1.91 -11.42
C HIS A 267 -13.65 1.11 -11.41
N GLY A 268 -12.76 1.36 -10.45
CA GLY A 268 -11.45 0.71 -10.39
C GLY A 268 -10.43 1.59 -9.65
N PRO A 269 -10.27 1.40 -8.33
CA PRO A 269 -9.34 2.20 -7.55
C PRO A 269 -7.89 1.91 -7.96
N HIS A 270 -7.01 2.87 -7.73
CA HIS A 270 -5.62 2.87 -8.17
C HIS A 270 -4.83 1.65 -7.68
N LEU A 271 -5.03 1.22 -6.42
CA LEU A 271 -4.34 0.05 -5.87
C LEU A 271 -4.75 -1.26 -6.59
N TRP A 272 -6.04 -1.41 -6.91
CA TRP A 272 -6.55 -2.53 -7.69
C TRP A 272 -5.95 -2.54 -9.09
N GLU A 273 -5.96 -1.39 -9.77
CA GLU A 273 -5.42 -1.24 -11.13
C GLU A 273 -3.91 -1.55 -11.19
N ARG A 274 -3.12 -1.02 -10.24
CA ARG A 274 -1.67 -1.28 -10.22
C ARG A 274 -1.33 -2.74 -9.94
N THR A 275 -2.04 -3.35 -8.99
CA THR A 275 -1.86 -4.78 -8.68
C THR A 275 -2.20 -5.64 -9.89
N ALA A 276 -3.24 -5.29 -10.65
CA ALA A 276 -3.64 -5.95 -11.88
C ALA A 276 -2.60 -5.83 -13.01
N ASN A 277 -1.87 -4.72 -13.07
CA ASN A 277 -0.82 -4.47 -14.07
C ASN A 277 0.56 -4.99 -13.66
N SER A 278 0.68 -5.66 -12.50
CA SER A 278 1.99 -6.04 -11.90
C SER A 278 2.94 -4.85 -11.73
N ALA A 279 2.39 -3.65 -11.55
CA ALA A 279 3.18 -2.45 -11.39
C ALA A 279 3.72 -2.34 -9.96
N ASN A 280 4.97 -1.89 -9.81
CA ASN A 280 5.60 -1.72 -8.49
C ASN A 280 4.87 -0.66 -7.64
N LEU A 281 4.89 -0.82 -6.32
CA LEU A 281 4.52 0.23 -5.35
C LEU A 281 5.80 0.83 -4.78
N ASP A 282 6.59 1.46 -5.65
CA ASP A 282 7.94 1.95 -5.39
C ASP A 282 8.00 3.44 -5.00
N ASP A 283 6.85 4.10 -4.97
CA ASP A 283 6.71 5.53 -4.72
C ASP A 283 5.60 5.78 -3.68
N GLY A 284 5.90 6.61 -2.68
CA GLY A 284 4.98 7.00 -1.63
C GLY A 284 3.65 7.57 -2.15
N LYS A 285 3.63 8.17 -3.36
CA LYS A 285 2.45 8.77 -3.97
C LYS A 285 1.30 7.79 -4.12
N HIS A 286 1.61 6.50 -4.24
CA HIS A 286 0.60 5.45 -4.36
C HIS A 286 -0.18 5.25 -3.06
N PHE A 287 0.44 5.49 -1.91
CA PHE A 287 -0.23 5.49 -0.62
C PHE A 287 -1.04 6.76 -0.41
N GLU A 288 -0.57 7.91 -0.92
CA GLU A 288 -1.35 9.15 -0.95
C GLU A 288 -2.65 8.96 -1.74
N VAL A 289 -2.55 8.42 -2.96
CA VAL A 289 -3.73 8.14 -3.80
C VAL A 289 -4.66 7.16 -3.13
N ASP A 290 -4.17 6.02 -2.63
CA ASP A 290 -5.01 5.03 -1.93
C ASP A 290 -5.75 5.65 -0.73
N TYR A 291 -5.10 6.55 0.02
CA TYR A 291 -5.77 7.29 1.11
C TYR A 291 -6.89 8.20 0.58
N LEU A 292 -6.62 9.01 -0.45
CA LEU A 292 -7.61 9.90 -1.07
C LEU A 292 -8.83 9.12 -1.56
N GLU A 293 -8.61 7.98 -2.23
CA GLU A 293 -9.68 7.13 -2.77
C GLU A 293 -10.53 6.50 -1.65
N ARG A 294 -9.90 5.94 -0.63
CA ARG A 294 -10.60 5.34 0.53
C ARG A 294 -11.47 6.35 1.24
N LYS A 295 -10.91 7.52 1.57
CA LYS A 295 -11.65 8.57 2.27
C LYS A 295 -12.74 9.21 1.41
N SER A 296 -12.52 9.31 0.09
CA SER A 296 -13.58 9.72 -0.84
C SER A 296 -14.79 8.79 -0.76
N VAL A 297 -14.58 7.48 -0.68
CA VAL A 297 -15.65 6.49 -0.53
C VAL A 297 -16.29 6.57 0.86
N GLU A 298 -15.48 6.54 1.92
CA GLU A 298 -15.94 6.56 3.33
C GLU A 298 -16.84 7.77 3.63
N TYR A 299 -16.47 8.96 3.15
CA TYR A 299 -17.21 10.21 3.42
C TYR A 299 -18.35 10.49 2.44
N SER A 300 -18.52 9.68 1.40
CA SER A 300 -19.59 9.89 0.42
C SER A 300 -20.97 9.49 0.95
N ASN A 301 -22.03 10.02 0.34
CA ASN A 301 -23.40 9.62 0.69
C ASN A 301 -23.79 8.30 0.01
N TRP A 302 -23.24 8.05 -1.19
CA TRP A 302 -23.54 6.89 -2.02
C TRP A 302 -22.28 6.35 -2.70
N LEU A 303 -22.12 5.03 -2.70
CA LEU A 303 -21.17 4.31 -3.53
C LEU A 303 -21.94 3.45 -4.53
N ILE A 304 -21.77 3.73 -5.83
CA ILE A 304 -22.39 2.96 -6.90
C ILE A 304 -21.28 2.32 -7.72
N SER A 305 -21.24 0.98 -7.76
CA SER A 305 -20.26 0.24 -8.54
C SER A 305 -20.93 -0.51 -9.69
N PRO A 306 -20.28 -0.72 -10.85
CA PRO A 306 -20.87 -1.51 -11.91
C PRO A 306 -20.81 -3.02 -11.68
N SER A 307 -20.16 -3.49 -10.60
CA SER A 307 -20.16 -4.90 -10.22
C SER A 307 -20.14 -5.13 -8.71
N ASN A 308 -20.75 -6.24 -8.29
CA ASN A 308 -20.63 -6.75 -6.93
C ASN A 308 -19.20 -7.21 -6.62
N TYR A 309 -18.45 -7.66 -7.63
CA TYR A 309 -17.03 -7.95 -7.51
C TYR A 309 -16.22 -6.79 -6.90
N MET A 310 -16.42 -5.57 -7.38
CA MET A 310 -15.63 -4.42 -6.91
C MET A 310 -16.00 -4.01 -5.48
N LEU A 311 -17.29 -4.02 -5.12
CA LEU A 311 -17.73 -3.77 -3.74
C LEU A 311 -17.12 -4.81 -2.77
N ASN A 312 -17.13 -6.08 -3.16
CA ASN A 312 -16.49 -7.14 -2.39
C ASN A 312 -14.98 -7.00 -2.33
N TRP A 313 -14.33 -6.56 -3.40
CA TRP A 313 -12.90 -6.27 -3.39
C TRP A 313 -12.57 -5.16 -2.40
N MET A 314 -13.34 -4.07 -2.39
CA MET A 314 -13.16 -2.96 -1.44
C MET A 314 -13.35 -3.44 0.02
N LYS A 315 -14.43 -4.18 0.32
CA LYS A 315 -14.64 -4.78 1.66
C LYS A 315 -13.52 -5.72 2.08
N TYR A 316 -13.09 -6.61 1.18
CA TYR A 316 -11.98 -7.54 1.44
C TYR A 316 -10.68 -6.80 1.78
N ASN A 317 -10.46 -5.64 1.15
CA ASN A 317 -9.33 -4.75 1.41
C ASN A 317 -9.61 -3.72 2.53
N ARG A 318 -10.61 -3.98 3.38
CA ARG A 318 -10.98 -3.21 4.57
C ARG A 318 -11.30 -1.74 4.27
N TRP A 319 -11.94 -1.46 3.14
CA TRP A 319 -12.52 -0.14 2.90
C TRP A 319 -13.78 0.01 3.76
N GLU A 320 -13.96 1.18 4.35
CA GLU A 320 -15.22 1.59 4.95
C GLU A 320 -16.14 2.06 3.83
N LEU A 321 -17.21 1.32 3.59
CA LEU A 321 -18.18 1.66 2.55
C LEU A 321 -19.35 2.43 3.17
N PRO A 322 -19.89 3.45 2.48
CA PRO A 322 -21.07 4.15 2.97
C PRO A 322 -22.26 3.19 3.03
N VAL A 323 -23.20 3.46 3.94
CA VAL A 323 -24.42 2.64 4.14
C VAL A 323 -25.14 2.38 2.81
N ASN A 324 -25.14 3.39 1.92
CA ASN A 324 -25.73 3.29 0.60
C ASN A 324 -24.72 2.83 -0.45
N SER A 325 -24.40 1.54 -0.45
CA SER A 325 -23.50 0.91 -1.44
C SER A 325 -24.25 -0.07 -2.34
N TYR A 326 -24.31 0.20 -3.65
CA TYR A 326 -25.16 -0.53 -4.61
C TYR A 326 -24.45 -0.89 -5.92
N VAL A 327 -25.01 -1.86 -6.63
CA VAL A 327 -24.52 -2.32 -7.94
C VAL A 327 -25.42 -1.79 -9.06
N HIS A 328 -24.94 -0.83 -9.86
CA HIS A 328 -25.59 -0.39 -11.10
C HIS A 328 -24.62 -0.55 -12.28
N GLN A 329 -24.92 -1.48 -13.19
CA GLN A 329 -24.08 -1.74 -14.36
C GLN A 329 -23.96 -0.49 -15.26
N ASN A 330 -22.78 -0.31 -15.87
CA ASN A 330 -22.49 0.84 -16.72
C ASN A 330 -23.46 0.93 -17.91
N LEU A 331 -23.72 2.16 -18.38
CA LEU A 331 -24.39 2.46 -19.64
C LEU A 331 -23.36 2.57 -20.79
N LEU A 332 -23.83 2.45 -22.04
CA LEU A 332 -23.03 2.68 -23.24
C LEU A 332 -23.55 3.90 -24.02
N PRO A 333 -22.67 4.71 -24.64
CA PRO A 333 -23.09 5.91 -25.37
C PRO A 333 -23.70 5.58 -26.75
N GLY A 334 -24.72 6.33 -27.19
CA GLY A 334 -25.21 6.34 -28.58
C GLY A 334 -26.72 6.56 -28.80
N GLU A 335 -27.08 7.33 -29.85
CA GLU A 335 -28.46 7.74 -30.22
C GLU A 335 -29.31 6.66 -30.92
N ASN A 336 -28.72 5.54 -31.36
CA ASN A 336 -29.37 4.57 -32.26
C ASN A 336 -30.01 3.35 -31.57
N GLN A 337 -30.12 3.33 -30.25
CA GLN A 337 -30.66 2.16 -29.55
C GLN A 337 -32.21 2.13 -29.52
N GLN A 338 -32.86 3.31 -29.51
CA GLN A 338 -34.33 3.38 -29.53
C GLN A 338 -34.94 2.89 -30.85
N SER A 339 -34.25 3.07 -31.99
CA SER A 339 -34.74 2.65 -33.31
C SER A 339 -34.59 1.14 -33.58
N GLN A 340 -33.71 0.45 -32.85
CA GLN A 340 -33.66 -1.02 -32.83
C GLN A 340 -34.67 -1.62 -31.84
N GLN A 341 -34.88 -0.99 -30.68
CA GLN A 341 -35.82 -1.49 -29.67
C GLN A 341 -37.30 -1.27 -30.03
N GLN A 342 -37.67 -0.19 -30.73
CA GLN A 342 -39.06 -0.03 -31.21
C GLN A 342 -39.49 -1.14 -32.20
N LYS A 343 -38.55 -1.78 -32.89
CA LYS A 343 -38.86 -2.97 -33.73
C LYS A 343 -38.95 -4.27 -32.94
N GLU A 344 -38.35 -4.35 -31.75
CA GLU A 344 -38.38 -5.56 -30.90
C GLU A 344 -39.53 -5.49 -29.85
N GLY A 345 -39.91 -4.30 -29.40
CA GLY A 345 -41.06 -4.08 -28.50
C GLY A 345 -42.42 -4.43 -29.11
N GLU A 346 -42.56 -4.40 -30.45
CA GLU A 346 -43.78 -4.88 -31.13
C GLU A 346 -43.89 -6.42 -31.17
N PHE A 347 -42.83 -7.16 -30.84
CA PHE A 347 -42.85 -8.64 -30.82
C PHE A 347 -43.13 -9.24 -29.44
N LEU A 348 -43.04 -8.46 -28.35
CA LEU A 348 -43.20 -8.96 -26.97
C LEU A 348 -44.59 -8.73 -26.36
N PHE A 349 -45.51 -8.04 -27.05
CA PHE A 349 -46.89 -7.78 -26.57
C PHE A 349 -48.00 -8.43 -27.42
N LYS A 350 -47.72 -9.54 -28.10
CA LYS A 350 -48.75 -10.43 -28.66
C LYS A 350 -48.62 -11.82 -28.08
N ASP A 351 -48.97 -11.96 -26.81
CA ASP A 351 -49.36 -13.26 -26.25
C ASP A 351 -50.77 -13.14 -25.66
N GLN A 352 -51.75 -13.36 -26.53
CA GLN A 352 -53.03 -13.92 -26.12
C GLN A 352 -53.26 -15.19 -26.93
N GLY A 353 -52.95 -16.33 -26.28
CA GLY A 353 -53.56 -17.62 -26.55
C GLY A 353 -52.90 -18.50 -27.62
N ALA A 354 -51.80 -19.17 -27.28
CA ALA A 354 -51.44 -20.44 -27.92
C ALA A 354 -50.49 -21.30 -27.05
N ASN A 355 -51.07 -22.30 -26.38
CA ASN A 355 -50.50 -23.55 -25.84
C ASN A 355 -48.98 -23.67 -25.62
N ASP A 356 -48.62 -23.79 -24.34
CA ASP A 356 -47.29 -23.98 -23.74
C ASP A 356 -46.58 -25.33 -23.96
N ASN A 357 -46.68 -25.96 -25.13
CA ASN A 357 -45.86 -27.13 -25.44
C ASN A 357 -45.31 -27.02 -26.86
N GLU A 358 -43.97 -27.05 -26.99
CA GLU A 358 -43.18 -27.07 -28.25
C GLU A 358 -42.80 -25.70 -28.87
N LYS A 359 -42.06 -24.84 -28.15
CA LYS A 359 -41.11 -23.91 -28.79
C LYS A 359 -39.83 -23.73 -27.97
N THR A 360 -39.03 -24.78 -27.84
CA THR A 360 -37.58 -24.60 -27.71
C THR A 360 -37.08 -23.97 -29.01
N ALA A 361 -36.89 -22.65 -29.02
CA ALA A 361 -36.20 -21.98 -30.10
C ALA A 361 -34.83 -22.66 -30.27
N ILE A 362 -34.65 -23.35 -31.40
CA ILE A 362 -33.36 -23.92 -31.79
C ILE A 362 -32.41 -22.73 -31.93
N ILE A 363 -31.51 -22.53 -30.98
CA ILE A 363 -30.47 -21.49 -31.07
C ILE A 363 -29.60 -21.90 -32.26
N GLU A 364 -29.75 -21.22 -33.40
CA GLU A 364 -28.86 -21.40 -34.56
C GLU A 364 -27.43 -21.11 -34.11
N ARG A 365 -26.55 -22.10 -34.28
CA ARG A 365 -25.13 -21.98 -33.97
C ARG A 365 -24.35 -21.92 -35.27
N ASN A 366 -23.56 -20.88 -35.40
CA ASN A 366 -22.78 -20.59 -36.60
C ASN A 366 -21.35 -21.09 -36.45
N ASP A 367 -20.73 -21.46 -37.57
CA ASP A 367 -19.29 -21.71 -37.61
C ASP A 367 -18.53 -20.37 -37.73
N PHE A 368 -17.27 -20.33 -37.30
CA PHE A 368 -16.43 -19.13 -37.34
C PHE A 368 -15.07 -19.39 -38.02
N SER A 369 -14.60 -18.42 -38.78
CA SER A 369 -13.31 -18.46 -39.49
C SER A 369 -12.32 -17.39 -39.00
N GLU A 370 -12.76 -16.46 -38.16
CA GLU A 370 -11.93 -15.41 -37.58
C GLU A 370 -12.04 -15.37 -36.06
N ILE A 371 -10.90 -15.33 -35.37
CA ILE A 371 -10.80 -15.20 -33.91
C ILE A 371 -10.22 -13.82 -33.59
N LEU A 372 -10.89 -13.05 -32.74
CA LEU A 372 -10.52 -11.66 -32.47
C LEU A 372 -10.15 -11.48 -31.00
N PHE A 373 -8.93 -11.04 -30.72
CA PHE A 373 -8.62 -10.45 -29.43
C PHE A 373 -9.13 -9.01 -29.41
N PHE A 374 -9.99 -8.66 -28.45
CA PHE A 374 -10.62 -7.34 -28.35
C PHE A 374 -10.33 -6.65 -27.02
N GLY A 375 -9.58 -5.54 -27.08
CA GLY A 375 -9.17 -4.74 -25.93
C GLY A 375 -7.79 -4.11 -26.13
N ARG A 376 -7.38 -3.23 -25.20
CA ARG A 376 -6.01 -2.67 -25.20
C ARG A 376 -4.98 -3.80 -25.27
N LEU A 377 -3.91 -3.61 -26.04
CA LEU A 377 -2.92 -4.65 -26.30
C LEU A 377 -1.89 -4.76 -25.15
N GLU A 378 -2.39 -5.08 -23.94
CA GLU A 378 -1.62 -5.11 -22.68
C GLU A 378 -1.90 -6.39 -21.88
N SER A 379 -1.03 -6.69 -20.91
CA SER A 379 -1.11 -7.87 -20.03
C SER A 379 -2.42 -7.95 -19.24
N ARG A 380 -2.92 -6.83 -18.72
CA ARG A 380 -4.19 -6.76 -17.96
C ARG A 380 -5.42 -7.14 -18.80
N LYS A 381 -5.36 -6.97 -20.12
CA LYS A 381 -6.42 -7.42 -21.04
C LYS A 381 -6.25 -8.86 -21.50
N GLY A 382 -5.21 -9.53 -21.02
CA GLY A 382 -4.95 -10.95 -21.30
C GLY A 382 -4.19 -11.20 -22.59
N LEU A 383 -3.46 -10.20 -23.11
CA LEU A 383 -2.68 -10.37 -24.33
C LEU A 383 -1.71 -11.55 -24.21
N ASP A 384 -0.98 -11.64 -23.10
CA ASP A 384 0.00 -12.72 -22.87
C ASP A 384 -0.68 -14.10 -22.80
N ILE A 385 -1.82 -14.18 -22.09
CA ILE A 385 -2.60 -15.42 -21.96
C ILE A 385 -3.08 -15.90 -23.35
N PHE A 386 -3.55 -14.96 -24.18
CA PHE A 386 -4.02 -15.27 -25.53
C PHE A 386 -2.87 -15.66 -26.46
N LEU A 387 -1.74 -14.96 -26.43
CA LEU A 387 -0.56 -15.30 -27.25
C LEU A 387 0.01 -16.67 -26.90
N ILE A 388 0.02 -17.07 -25.61
CA ILE A 388 0.42 -18.43 -25.19
C ILE A 388 -0.61 -19.46 -25.67
N ALA A 389 -1.90 -19.13 -25.68
CA ALA A 389 -2.92 -20.03 -26.22
C ALA A 389 -2.74 -20.26 -27.73
N LEU A 390 -2.27 -19.25 -28.48
CA LEU A 390 -1.98 -19.38 -29.91
C LEU A 390 -0.86 -20.38 -30.20
N ASP A 391 0.15 -20.52 -29.34
CA ASP A 391 1.21 -21.54 -29.50
C ASP A 391 0.61 -22.96 -29.61
N SER A 392 -0.44 -23.25 -28.83
CA SER A 392 -1.13 -24.55 -28.85
C SER A 392 -2.20 -24.68 -29.94
N LEU A 393 -2.65 -23.55 -30.51
CA LEU A 393 -3.68 -23.52 -31.55
C LEU A 393 -3.10 -23.43 -32.96
N ALA A 394 -1.81 -23.13 -33.11
CA ALA A 394 -1.18 -22.83 -34.40
C ALA A 394 -1.45 -23.87 -35.50
N GLU A 395 -1.32 -25.17 -35.22
CA GLU A 395 -1.60 -26.22 -36.21
C GLU A 395 -3.07 -26.21 -36.66
N MET A 396 -4.01 -26.15 -35.72
CA MET A 396 -5.44 -26.10 -36.03
C MET A 396 -5.81 -24.84 -36.83
N LEU A 397 -5.22 -23.68 -36.49
CA LEU A 397 -5.45 -22.43 -37.18
C LEU A 397 -4.96 -22.49 -38.63
N LYS A 398 -3.81 -23.14 -38.89
CA LYS A 398 -3.29 -23.37 -40.25
C LYS A 398 -4.15 -24.35 -41.03
N GLU A 399 -4.44 -25.52 -40.46
CA GLU A 399 -5.25 -26.57 -41.11
C GLU A 399 -6.64 -26.07 -41.53
N LYS A 400 -7.27 -25.23 -40.69
CA LYS A 400 -8.59 -24.67 -40.95
C LYS A 400 -8.58 -23.30 -41.62
N ASN A 401 -7.40 -22.80 -42.03
CA ASN A 401 -7.19 -21.49 -42.64
C ASN A 401 -7.88 -20.33 -41.88
N MET A 402 -7.73 -20.33 -40.55
CA MET A 402 -8.38 -19.36 -39.67
C MET A 402 -7.55 -18.08 -39.55
N LYS A 403 -8.23 -16.95 -39.51
CA LYS A 403 -7.63 -15.64 -39.29
C LYS A 403 -7.64 -15.27 -37.81
N VAL A 404 -6.55 -14.71 -37.30
CA VAL A 404 -6.47 -14.15 -35.94
C VAL A 404 -6.34 -12.63 -36.04
N THR A 405 -7.25 -11.89 -35.42
CA THR A 405 -7.22 -10.41 -35.44
C THR A 405 -6.99 -9.85 -34.04
N PHE A 406 -6.11 -8.87 -33.91
CA PHE A 406 -5.88 -8.11 -32.68
C PHE A 406 -6.44 -6.70 -32.88
N LEU A 407 -7.50 -6.35 -32.16
CA LEU A 407 -8.18 -5.06 -32.27
C LEU A 407 -8.11 -4.30 -30.95
N GLY A 408 -7.37 -3.19 -30.94
CA GLY A 408 -7.28 -2.32 -29.77
C GLY A 408 -6.15 -1.31 -29.82
N SER A 409 -6.04 -0.49 -28.77
CA SER A 409 -4.97 0.50 -28.64
C SER A 409 -3.60 -0.17 -28.50
N ASN A 410 -2.63 0.31 -29.27
CA ASN A 410 -1.25 -0.13 -29.16
C ASN A 410 -0.65 0.41 -27.86
N THR A 411 -0.05 -0.48 -27.07
CA THR A 411 0.57 -0.13 -25.79
C THR A 411 1.99 -0.65 -25.73
N LYS A 412 2.82 0.03 -24.95
CA LYS A 412 4.16 -0.45 -24.65
C LYS A 412 4.05 -1.63 -23.69
N LEU A 413 4.56 -2.79 -24.09
CA LEU A 413 4.71 -3.92 -23.20
C LEU A 413 5.95 -3.66 -22.34
N LEU A 414 5.72 -3.16 -21.13
CA LEU A 414 6.77 -2.60 -20.26
C LEU A 414 7.95 -3.55 -20.11
N ASP A 415 7.67 -4.81 -19.82
CA ASP A 415 8.74 -5.72 -19.43
C ASP A 415 9.59 -6.17 -20.63
N VAL A 416 9.05 -6.25 -21.87
CA VAL A 416 9.88 -6.49 -23.08
C VAL A 416 10.35 -5.19 -23.72
N ASN A 417 9.88 -4.05 -23.23
CA ASN A 417 10.19 -2.70 -23.72
C ASN A 417 9.92 -2.47 -25.22
N VAL A 418 8.95 -3.18 -25.80
CA VAL A 418 8.54 -3.08 -27.22
C VAL A 418 7.05 -2.67 -27.31
N MET A 419 6.63 -2.03 -28.40
CA MET A 419 5.20 -1.87 -28.68
C MET A 419 4.54 -3.24 -28.95
N ALA A 420 3.30 -3.40 -28.52
CA ALA A 420 2.61 -4.68 -28.60
C ALA A 420 2.44 -5.19 -30.04
N ASP A 421 2.22 -4.31 -31.01
CA ASP A 421 2.11 -4.67 -32.43
C ASP A 421 3.35 -5.40 -32.98
N TYR A 422 4.55 -4.89 -32.72
CA TYR A 422 5.79 -5.57 -33.13
C TYR A 422 5.95 -6.94 -32.47
N TYR A 423 5.60 -7.06 -31.19
CA TYR A 423 5.67 -8.32 -30.47
C TYR A 423 4.69 -9.36 -31.04
N ILE A 424 3.44 -8.94 -31.29
CA ILE A 424 2.39 -9.77 -31.90
C ILE A 424 2.80 -10.22 -33.31
N ASP A 425 3.27 -9.30 -34.15
CA ASP A 425 3.71 -9.60 -35.52
C ASP A 425 4.84 -10.64 -35.54
N SER A 426 5.85 -10.46 -34.67
CA SER A 426 6.96 -11.42 -34.52
C SER A 426 6.46 -12.80 -34.08
N LYS A 427 5.56 -12.86 -33.08
CA LYS A 427 4.97 -14.11 -32.59
C LYS A 427 4.15 -14.82 -33.69
N CYS A 428 3.31 -14.09 -34.41
CA CYS A 428 2.51 -14.64 -35.51
C CYS A 428 3.37 -15.20 -36.66
N LYS A 429 4.42 -14.47 -37.06
CA LYS A 429 5.39 -14.93 -38.06
C LYS A 429 6.10 -16.21 -37.63
N LYS A 430 6.56 -16.28 -36.37
CA LYS A 430 7.20 -17.46 -35.80
C LYS A 430 6.28 -18.69 -35.81
N LEU A 431 4.98 -18.49 -35.59
CA LEU A 431 3.97 -19.55 -35.58
C LEU A 431 3.43 -19.92 -36.98
N GLY A 432 3.71 -19.09 -37.99
CA GLY A 432 3.20 -19.29 -39.36
C GLY A 432 1.68 -19.17 -39.47
N ILE A 433 1.05 -18.32 -38.64
CA ILE A 433 -0.41 -18.12 -38.61
C ILE A 433 -0.81 -16.80 -39.29
N ASN A 434 -2.02 -16.75 -39.87
CA ASN A 434 -2.55 -15.57 -40.53
C ASN A 434 -3.08 -14.56 -39.48
N CYS A 435 -2.30 -13.52 -39.21
CA CYS A 435 -2.65 -12.47 -38.24
C CYS A 435 -2.93 -11.11 -38.89
N LEU A 436 -3.90 -10.39 -38.35
CA LEU A 436 -4.18 -8.98 -38.66
C LEU A 436 -4.13 -8.14 -37.38
N ILE A 437 -3.38 -7.05 -37.39
CA ILE A 437 -3.26 -6.13 -36.24
C ILE A 437 -3.93 -4.81 -36.61
N LEU A 438 -5.00 -4.46 -35.90
CA LEU A 438 -5.81 -3.25 -36.10
C LEU A 438 -5.65 -2.31 -34.91
N ILE A 439 -4.74 -1.35 -35.07
CA ILE A 439 -4.45 -0.31 -34.07
C ILE A 439 -4.98 1.06 -34.52
N GLY A 440 -5.20 1.96 -33.56
CA GLY A 440 -5.55 3.35 -33.83
C GLY A 440 -6.96 3.60 -34.39
N LYS A 441 -7.83 2.58 -34.38
CA LYS A 441 -9.24 2.70 -34.77
C LYS A 441 -10.00 3.54 -33.74
N SER A 442 -10.86 4.45 -34.22
CA SER A 442 -11.89 5.07 -33.41
C SER A 442 -12.90 4.03 -32.91
N HIS A 443 -13.67 4.37 -31.88
CA HIS A 443 -14.74 3.51 -31.35
C HIS A 443 -15.70 3.05 -32.48
N THR A 444 -16.19 3.99 -33.29
CA THR A 444 -17.10 3.69 -34.42
C THR A 444 -16.46 2.76 -35.45
N GLU A 445 -15.19 2.95 -35.81
CA GLU A 445 -14.49 2.07 -36.75
C GLU A 445 -14.29 0.66 -36.20
N ALA A 446 -13.97 0.54 -34.90
CA ALA A 446 -13.82 -0.75 -34.23
C ALA A 446 -15.14 -1.52 -34.20
N ILE A 447 -16.24 -0.86 -33.84
CA ILE A 447 -17.59 -1.43 -33.83
C ILE A 447 -18.04 -1.83 -35.24
N ASN A 448 -17.79 -1.01 -36.26
CA ASN A 448 -18.08 -1.35 -37.64
C ASN A 448 -17.31 -2.60 -38.09
N TYR A 449 -16.03 -2.70 -37.70
CA TYR A 449 -15.24 -3.90 -37.97
C TYR A 449 -15.83 -5.12 -37.27
N LEU A 450 -16.18 -5.03 -36.00
CA LEU A 450 -16.79 -6.14 -35.25
C LEU A 450 -18.12 -6.62 -35.86
N ASN A 451 -18.97 -5.69 -36.32
CA ASN A 451 -20.26 -6.01 -36.93
C ASN A 451 -20.15 -6.56 -38.37
N SER A 452 -19.10 -6.22 -39.11
CA SER A 452 -18.90 -6.75 -40.46
C SER A 452 -18.73 -8.28 -40.41
N GLN A 453 -19.53 -9.02 -41.17
CA GLN A 453 -19.47 -10.50 -41.22
C GLN A 453 -19.48 -11.16 -39.81
N LYS A 454 -20.24 -10.58 -38.86
CA LYS A 454 -20.21 -10.99 -37.45
C LYS A 454 -20.54 -12.46 -37.20
N GLU A 455 -21.33 -13.09 -38.07
CA GLU A 455 -21.66 -14.52 -38.00
C GLU A 455 -20.42 -15.42 -38.11
N ASN A 456 -19.34 -14.94 -38.74
CA ASN A 456 -18.10 -15.69 -38.97
C ASN A 456 -17.01 -15.40 -37.91
N LYS A 457 -17.32 -14.63 -36.87
CA LYS A 457 -16.35 -14.08 -35.91
C LYS A 457 -16.57 -14.61 -34.50
N LEU A 458 -15.48 -14.97 -33.83
CA LEU A 458 -15.46 -15.24 -32.39
C LEU A 458 -14.58 -14.20 -31.70
N VAL A 459 -15.16 -13.40 -30.81
CA VAL A 459 -14.41 -12.42 -30.01
C VAL A 459 -13.93 -13.05 -28.70
N VAL A 460 -12.68 -12.80 -28.34
CA VAL A 460 -12.01 -13.34 -27.16
C VAL A 460 -11.62 -12.18 -26.24
N ILE A 461 -12.18 -12.20 -25.03
CA ILE A 461 -11.92 -11.22 -23.98
C ILE A 461 -11.20 -11.94 -22.83
N ALA A 462 -9.87 -11.97 -22.91
CA ALA A 462 -9.02 -12.83 -22.06
C ALA A 462 -8.52 -12.17 -20.78
N SER A 463 -9.17 -11.10 -20.32
CA SER A 463 -8.70 -10.30 -19.18
C SER A 463 -8.55 -11.17 -17.92
N PRO A 464 -7.36 -11.30 -17.30
CA PRO A 464 -7.18 -12.04 -16.04
C PRO A 464 -7.87 -11.39 -14.84
N ILE A 465 -8.23 -10.11 -14.96
CA ILE A 465 -8.95 -9.33 -13.95
C ILE A 465 -9.65 -8.16 -14.64
N ASP A 466 -10.92 -7.93 -14.34
CA ASP A 466 -11.66 -6.76 -14.82
C ASP A 466 -12.86 -6.45 -13.91
N ASN A 467 -13.30 -5.21 -13.85
CA ASN A 467 -14.44 -4.81 -13.03
C ASN A 467 -15.74 -5.07 -13.79
N SER A 468 -16.05 -4.21 -14.77
CA SER A 468 -17.20 -4.34 -15.66
C SER A 468 -16.78 -3.86 -17.04
N PRO A 469 -16.13 -4.72 -17.85
CA PRO A 469 -15.50 -4.29 -19.09
C PRO A 469 -16.54 -3.87 -20.14
N ASN A 470 -16.42 -2.63 -20.62
CA ASN A 470 -17.24 -2.12 -21.73
C ASN A 470 -17.10 -2.98 -23.00
N THR A 471 -15.96 -3.63 -23.23
CA THR A 471 -15.79 -4.53 -24.38
C THR A 471 -16.76 -5.71 -24.35
N VAL A 472 -17.12 -6.23 -23.17
CA VAL A 472 -18.16 -7.26 -23.03
C VAL A 472 -19.53 -6.65 -23.33
N LEU A 473 -19.86 -5.50 -22.72
CA LEU A 473 -21.14 -4.81 -22.95
C LEU A 473 -21.34 -4.48 -24.44
N GLU A 474 -20.33 -3.91 -25.10
CA GLU A 474 -20.34 -3.58 -26.53
C GLU A 474 -20.62 -4.83 -27.39
N CYS A 475 -19.98 -5.95 -27.05
CA CYS A 475 -20.21 -7.20 -27.77
C CYS A 475 -21.63 -7.73 -27.57
N LEU A 476 -22.18 -7.64 -26.35
CA LEU A 476 -23.55 -8.02 -26.04
C LEU A 476 -24.55 -7.13 -26.79
N THR A 477 -24.34 -5.81 -26.79
CA THR A 477 -25.18 -4.82 -27.50
C THR A 477 -25.26 -5.13 -29.00
N HIS A 478 -24.13 -5.51 -29.61
CA HIS A 478 -24.07 -5.82 -31.04
C HIS A 478 -24.41 -7.28 -31.38
N LYS A 479 -24.83 -8.08 -30.39
CA LYS A 479 -25.16 -9.50 -30.53
C LYS A 479 -24.00 -10.27 -31.20
N LEU A 480 -22.77 -10.12 -30.68
CA LEU A 480 -21.58 -10.82 -31.15
C LEU A 480 -21.38 -12.14 -30.39
N ALA A 481 -20.84 -13.15 -31.08
CA ALA A 481 -20.38 -14.37 -30.45
C ALA A 481 -19.06 -14.11 -29.70
N ILE A 482 -19.06 -14.35 -28.39
CA ILE A 482 -17.92 -14.06 -27.52
C ILE A 482 -17.54 -15.25 -26.63
N ILE A 483 -16.27 -15.30 -26.26
CA ILE A 483 -15.80 -15.98 -25.06
C ILE A 483 -15.06 -15.00 -24.16
N ALA A 484 -15.28 -15.08 -22.85
CA ALA A 484 -14.69 -14.18 -21.88
C ALA A 484 -14.17 -14.91 -20.65
N ALA A 485 -13.16 -14.34 -19.99
CA ALA A 485 -12.61 -14.92 -18.77
C ALA A 485 -13.64 -14.90 -17.61
N ASN A 486 -13.71 -15.97 -16.84
CA ASN A 486 -14.57 -16.12 -15.66
C ASN A 486 -13.92 -15.44 -14.44
N VAL A 487 -13.77 -14.12 -14.49
CA VAL A 487 -13.11 -13.32 -13.44
C VAL A 487 -13.83 -12.00 -13.24
N GLY A 488 -13.66 -11.43 -12.05
CA GLY A 488 -14.19 -10.11 -11.76
C GLY A 488 -15.70 -10.01 -11.95
N GLY A 489 -16.18 -8.86 -12.42
CA GLY A 489 -17.61 -8.66 -12.72
C GLY A 489 -18.03 -9.10 -14.14
N ILE A 490 -17.15 -9.72 -14.94
CA ILE A 490 -17.52 -10.25 -16.28
C ILE A 490 -18.72 -11.21 -16.22
N PRO A 491 -18.79 -12.19 -15.28
CA PRO A 491 -19.93 -13.10 -15.20
C PRO A 491 -21.25 -12.41 -14.85
N GLU A 492 -21.19 -11.24 -14.20
CA GLU A 492 -22.36 -10.44 -13.82
C GLU A 492 -23.02 -9.76 -15.02
N LEU A 493 -22.30 -9.61 -16.14
CA LEU A 493 -22.82 -9.02 -17.39
C LEU A 493 -23.51 -10.04 -18.30
N ILE A 494 -23.24 -11.34 -18.12
CA ILE A 494 -23.65 -12.41 -19.03
C ILE A 494 -24.79 -13.23 -18.42
N HIS A 495 -25.83 -13.48 -19.21
CA HIS A 495 -27.00 -14.27 -18.80
C HIS A 495 -26.58 -15.62 -18.21
N PRO A 496 -27.12 -16.04 -17.05
CA PRO A 496 -26.72 -17.27 -16.36
C PRO A 496 -26.62 -18.52 -17.24
N ASP A 497 -27.61 -18.74 -18.12
CA ASP A 497 -27.64 -19.90 -19.03
C ASP A 497 -26.52 -19.92 -20.09
N ASP A 498 -26.00 -18.75 -20.45
CA ASP A 498 -25.01 -18.59 -21.51
C ASP A 498 -23.58 -18.75 -20.97
N ARG A 499 -23.41 -18.56 -19.65
CA ARG A 499 -22.10 -18.57 -18.95
C ARG A 499 -21.28 -19.84 -19.26
N ARG A 500 -21.90 -21.01 -19.35
CA ARG A 500 -21.17 -22.27 -19.64
C ARG A 500 -20.52 -22.28 -21.03
N PHE A 501 -21.11 -21.60 -22.01
CA PHE A 501 -20.61 -21.53 -23.38
C PHE A 501 -19.69 -20.33 -23.59
N VAL A 502 -19.89 -19.26 -22.85
CA VAL A 502 -19.13 -18.00 -22.98
C VAL A 502 -17.89 -17.98 -22.08
N LEU A 503 -18.00 -18.44 -20.84
CA LEU A 503 -16.95 -18.23 -19.83
C LEU A 503 -15.87 -19.33 -19.85
N PHE A 504 -14.62 -18.93 -19.59
CA PHE A 504 -13.46 -19.82 -19.41
C PHE A 504 -12.56 -19.34 -18.26
N ASP A 505 -11.85 -20.24 -17.58
CA ASP A 505 -10.87 -19.85 -16.56
C ASP A 505 -9.70 -19.07 -17.21
N PRO A 506 -9.14 -18.01 -16.61
CA PRO A 506 -8.13 -17.13 -17.21
C PRO A 506 -6.75 -17.82 -17.36
N LYS A 507 -6.69 -18.89 -18.15
CA LYS A 507 -5.52 -19.74 -18.40
C LYS A 507 -5.44 -20.07 -19.88
N PRO A 508 -4.23 -20.13 -20.48
CA PRO A 508 -4.08 -20.40 -21.91
C PRO A 508 -4.78 -21.70 -22.35
N LEU A 509 -4.60 -22.79 -21.60
CA LEU A 509 -5.22 -24.09 -21.90
C LEU A 509 -6.75 -24.08 -21.87
N ALA A 510 -7.36 -23.19 -21.07
CA ALA A 510 -8.82 -23.07 -21.01
C ALA A 510 -9.36 -22.38 -22.28
N ILE A 511 -8.66 -21.36 -22.81
CA ILE A 511 -8.95 -20.74 -24.10
C ILE A 511 -8.88 -21.79 -25.22
N VAL A 512 -7.78 -22.56 -25.25
CA VAL A 512 -7.56 -23.62 -26.24
C VAL A 512 -8.72 -24.64 -26.22
N LYS A 513 -9.08 -25.13 -25.03
CA LYS A 513 -10.18 -26.09 -24.86
C LYS A 513 -11.51 -25.49 -25.32
N LYS A 514 -11.79 -24.24 -24.96
CA LYS A 514 -13.05 -23.56 -25.32
C LYS A 514 -13.17 -23.34 -26.82
N ILE A 515 -12.12 -22.85 -27.48
CA ILE A 515 -12.12 -22.63 -28.94
C ILE A 515 -12.31 -23.97 -29.68
N LYS A 516 -11.60 -25.03 -29.28
CA LYS A 516 -11.77 -26.36 -29.89
C LYS A 516 -13.20 -26.87 -29.73
N GLN A 517 -13.76 -26.77 -28.53
CA GLN A 517 -15.15 -27.14 -28.26
C GLN A 517 -16.13 -26.35 -29.13
N LEU A 518 -15.98 -25.02 -29.21
CA LEU A 518 -16.85 -24.15 -30.00
C LEU A 518 -16.72 -24.41 -31.51
N LYS A 519 -15.56 -24.87 -31.98
CA LYS A 519 -15.39 -25.26 -33.39
C LYS A 519 -16.13 -26.55 -33.75
N GLU A 520 -16.47 -27.39 -32.76
CA GLU A 520 -17.28 -28.60 -32.96
C GLU A 520 -18.79 -28.30 -32.87
N ILE A 521 -19.20 -27.46 -31.91
CA ILE A 521 -20.62 -27.23 -31.61
C ILE A 521 -21.19 -25.93 -32.19
N GLY A 522 -20.36 -25.08 -32.79
CA GLY A 522 -20.70 -23.74 -33.26
C GLY A 522 -20.82 -22.70 -32.13
N VAL A 523 -20.93 -21.43 -32.54
CA VAL A 523 -21.06 -20.26 -31.65
C VAL A 523 -22.41 -19.58 -31.83
N SER A 524 -22.88 -18.90 -30.78
CA SER A 524 -24.07 -18.05 -30.81
C SER A 524 -23.79 -16.75 -30.05
N PRO A 525 -24.49 -15.65 -30.37
CA PRO A 525 -24.42 -14.42 -29.57
C PRO A 525 -24.76 -14.66 -28.10
N ALA A 526 -24.04 -14.01 -27.20
CA ALA A 526 -24.33 -14.05 -25.76
C ALA A 526 -25.41 -13.02 -25.39
N ARG A 527 -26.24 -13.34 -24.39
CA ARG A 527 -27.28 -12.44 -23.85
C ARG A 527 -26.79 -11.70 -22.61
N PHE A 528 -27.38 -10.52 -22.39
CA PHE A 528 -27.20 -9.75 -21.17
C PHE A 528 -27.76 -10.49 -19.94
N ALA A 529 -27.09 -10.34 -18.80
CA ALA A 529 -27.68 -10.68 -17.50
C ALA A 529 -28.79 -9.70 -17.12
N ILE A 530 -28.56 -8.40 -17.36
CA ILE A 530 -29.54 -7.32 -17.21
C ILE A 530 -29.56 -6.55 -18.53
N ASP A 531 -30.71 -6.55 -19.19
CA ASP A 531 -30.87 -5.89 -20.48
C ASP A 531 -30.67 -4.37 -20.38
N GLU A 532 -30.41 -3.75 -21.53
CA GLU A 532 -30.11 -2.32 -21.63
C GLU A 532 -31.26 -1.43 -21.14
N TRP A 533 -32.52 -1.79 -21.42
CA TRP A 533 -33.67 -0.99 -21.00
C TRP A 533 -33.80 -0.98 -19.49
N THR A 534 -33.64 -2.15 -18.86
CA THR A 534 -33.63 -2.27 -17.40
C THR A 534 -32.49 -1.47 -16.78
N ARG A 535 -31.27 -1.55 -17.32
CA ARG A 535 -30.12 -0.76 -16.83
C ARG A 535 -30.36 0.75 -16.92
N GLN A 536 -30.87 1.23 -18.05
CA GLN A 536 -31.22 2.63 -18.24
C GLN A 536 -32.29 3.08 -17.25
N THR A 537 -33.34 2.27 -17.07
CA THR A 537 -34.45 2.55 -16.15
C THR A 537 -33.98 2.66 -14.70
N ILE A 538 -33.10 1.75 -14.25
CA ILE A 538 -32.51 1.82 -12.90
C ILE A 538 -31.78 3.14 -12.68
N TRP A 539 -30.93 3.53 -13.64
CA TRP A 539 -30.19 4.79 -13.55
C TRP A 539 -31.11 6.02 -13.55
N SER A 540 -32.12 6.06 -14.43
CA SER A 540 -33.12 7.14 -14.49
C SER A 540 -33.92 7.27 -13.20
N ASN A 541 -34.45 6.13 -12.71
CA ASN A 541 -35.31 6.10 -11.54
C ASN A 541 -34.55 6.51 -10.29
N TRP A 542 -33.34 5.98 -10.09
CA TRP A 542 -32.52 6.31 -8.93
C TRP A 542 -32.27 7.83 -8.84
N HIS A 543 -31.87 8.49 -9.93
CA HIS A 543 -31.61 9.94 -9.93
C HIS A 543 -32.86 10.79 -9.71
N SER A 544 -34.05 10.24 -9.99
CA SER A 544 -35.32 10.93 -9.83
C SER A 544 -35.91 10.77 -8.42
N VAL A 545 -35.75 9.59 -7.81
CA VAL A 545 -36.33 9.28 -6.49
C VAL A 545 -35.37 9.51 -5.33
N VAL A 546 -34.06 9.60 -5.58
CA VAL A 546 -33.11 9.89 -4.50
C VAL A 546 -33.46 11.24 -3.87
N ASN A 547 -33.82 11.19 -2.59
CA ASN A 547 -34.21 12.38 -1.87
C ASN A 547 -33.06 13.38 -1.85
N LYS A 548 -33.39 14.66 -2.03
CA LYS A 548 -32.47 15.72 -1.61
C LYS A 548 -32.26 15.54 -0.11
N ILE A 549 -31.04 15.78 0.36
CA ILE A 549 -30.78 15.81 1.80
C ILE A 549 -31.65 16.94 2.36
N ASP A 550 -32.65 16.60 3.16
CA ASP A 550 -33.69 17.56 3.54
C ASP A 550 -33.10 18.66 4.43
N ALA A 551 -33.51 19.90 4.20
CA ALA A 551 -33.06 21.04 5.00
C ALA A 551 -33.46 20.85 6.48
N ASP A 552 -34.54 20.13 6.74
CA ASP A 552 -34.99 19.81 8.07
C ASP A 552 -34.15 18.69 8.73
N ASP A 553 -33.62 17.71 8.00
CA ASP A 553 -32.66 16.73 8.53
C ASP A 553 -31.31 17.38 8.88
N ILE A 554 -30.85 18.33 8.06
CA ILE A 554 -29.67 19.15 8.33
C ILE A 554 -29.92 20.00 9.58
N LYS A 555 -31.07 20.67 9.67
CA LYS A 555 -31.47 21.42 10.87
C LYS A 555 -31.70 20.53 12.08
N ILE A 556 -32.12 19.28 11.94
CA ILE A 556 -32.28 18.33 13.07
C ILE A 556 -30.91 17.87 13.55
N LYS A 557 -29.96 17.62 12.65
CA LYS A 557 -28.55 17.39 13.04
C LYS A 557 -28.00 18.64 13.72
N GLU A 558 -28.01 19.78 13.05
CA GLU A 558 -27.55 21.05 13.63
C GLU A 558 -28.28 21.35 14.94
N SER A 559 -29.58 21.13 15.07
CA SER A 559 -30.35 21.40 16.30
C SER A 559 -30.13 20.36 17.39
N LYS A 560 -29.92 19.07 17.11
CA LYS A 560 -29.48 18.09 18.13
C LYS A 560 -28.11 18.47 18.68
N TYR A 561 -27.21 18.90 17.81
CA TYR A 561 -25.88 19.36 18.22
C TYR A 561 -25.94 20.71 18.95
N ARG A 562 -26.79 21.64 18.52
CA ARG A 562 -27.07 22.91 19.22
C ARG A 562 -27.75 22.66 20.58
N LEU A 563 -28.75 21.79 20.67
CA LEU A 563 -29.47 21.51 21.94
C LEU A 563 -28.59 20.84 23.00
N ASN A 564 -27.57 20.06 22.60
CA ASN A 564 -26.59 19.49 23.53
C ASN A 564 -25.45 20.46 23.93
N THR A 565 -25.29 21.59 23.23
CA THR A 565 -24.17 22.54 23.46
C THR A 565 -24.60 23.97 23.83
N PHE A 566 -25.88 24.32 23.70
CA PHE A 566 -26.36 25.69 23.89
C PHE A 566 -26.52 26.12 25.34
N ASP A 567 -26.46 25.20 26.31
CA ASP A 567 -26.57 25.61 27.72
C ASP A 567 -25.26 26.20 28.26
N GLU A 568 -24.07 25.85 27.72
CA GLU A 568 -22.79 26.49 28.08
C GLU A 568 -21.76 26.45 26.91
N LYS A 569 -21.28 27.63 26.48
CA LYS A 569 -20.15 27.73 25.53
C LYS A 569 -18.88 27.10 26.12
N LYS A 570 -18.17 26.29 25.33
CA LYS A 570 -16.94 25.62 25.76
C LYS A 570 -15.80 26.62 25.96
N SER A 571 -14.91 26.42 26.93
CA SER A 571 -13.76 27.31 27.12
C SER A 571 -12.64 27.02 26.10
N LEU A 572 -12.16 28.08 25.43
CA LEU A 572 -11.06 28.00 24.44
C LEU A 572 -9.94 28.98 24.82
N ALA A 573 -8.73 28.46 25.03
CA ALA A 573 -7.52 29.26 25.20
C ALA A 573 -6.81 29.43 23.85
N ILE A 574 -6.72 30.66 23.33
CA ILE A 574 -5.96 30.96 22.12
C ILE A 574 -4.57 31.42 22.51
N ILE A 575 -3.57 30.66 22.09
CA ILE A 575 -2.19 30.78 22.48
C ILE A 575 -1.42 31.51 21.37
N ILE A 576 -0.97 32.74 21.65
CA ILE A 576 -0.26 33.61 20.71
C ILE A 576 1.16 33.85 21.23
N PRO A 577 2.20 33.35 20.54
CA PRO A 577 3.56 33.51 21.01
C PRO A 577 4.19 34.84 20.55
N LEU A 578 4.93 35.48 21.43
CA LEU A 578 5.64 36.74 21.19
C LEU A 578 7.12 36.48 20.93
N ASN A 579 7.62 36.89 19.76
CA ASN A 579 9.02 36.74 19.35
C ASN A 579 9.55 38.05 18.74
N PHE A 580 9.84 39.00 19.63
CA PHE A 580 10.34 40.35 19.30
C PHE A 580 9.43 41.18 18.37
N LYS A 581 9.93 42.33 17.90
CA LYS A 581 9.27 43.20 16.92
C LYS A 581 8.91 42.49 15.60
N SER A 582 9.57 41.37 15.29
CA SER A 582 9.44 40.66 14.02
C SER A 582 8.04 40.08 13.76
N ASN A 583 7.26 39.77 14.81
CA ASN A 583 5.92 39.21 14.66
C ASN A 583 4.78 40.07 15.22
N LEU A 584 5.06 41.32 15.63
CA LEU A 584 4.05 42.22 16.18
C LEU A 584 2.86 42.39 15.24
N ASP A 585 3.09 42.59 13.94
CA ASP A 585 2.00 42.75 12.96
C ASP A 585 1.05 41.54 12.93
N ASN A 586 1.58 40.31 13.09
CA ASN A 586 0.76 39.10 13.13
C ASN A 586 -0.05 39.01 14.42
N ILE A 587 0.55 39.37 15.55
CA ILE A 587 -0.16 39.45 16.84
C ILE A 587 -1.32 40.45 16.75
N LEU A 588 -1.06 41.65 16.21
CA LEU A 588 -2.11 42.68 16.05
C LEU A 588 -3.24 42.20 15.12
N ARG A 589 -2.91 41.50 14.02
CA ARG A 589 -3.90 40.90 13.11
C ARG A 589 -4.72 39.82 13.81
N ASN A 590 -4.09 38.92 14.56
CA ASN A 590 -4.78 37.89 15.34
C ASN A 590 -5.74 38.52 16.36
N LEU A 591 -5.29 39.51 17.13
CA LEU A 591 -6.15 40.19 18.11
C LEU A 591 -7.35 40.88 17.45
N ASN A 592 -7.13 41.54 16.32
CA ASN A 592 -8.21 42.17 15.56
C ASN A 592 -9.21 41.13 15.04
N SER A 593 -8.71 40.05 14.42
CA SER A 593 -9.52 38.93 13.91
C SER A 593 -10.36 38.29 15.03
N ILE A 594 -9.73 37.95 16.17
CA ILE A 594 -10.41 37.38 17.33
C ILE A 594 -11.48 38.33 17.87
N SER A 595 -11.21 39.64 17.96
CA SER A 595 -12.18 40.61 18.48
C SER A 595 -13.40 40.80 17.59
N ASN A 596 -13.27 40.53 16.29
CA ASN A 596 -14.36 40.65 15.32
C ASN A 596 -15.16 39.34 15.19
N GLN A 597 -14.67 38.24 15.76
CA GLN A 597 -15.29 36.93 15.71
C GLN A 597 -16.19 36.71 16.93
N ASN A 598 -17.50 36.52 16.68
CA ASN A 598 -18.43 36.07 17.71
C ASN A 598 -18.70 34.57 17.54
N SER A 599 -17.88 33.72 18.16
CA SER A 599 -18.06 32.26 18.08
C SER A 599 -19.27 31.82 18.89
N TYR A 600 -20.14 31.01 18.27
CA TYR A 600 -21.26 30.36 18.96
C TYR A 600 -20.81 29.22 19.88
N TYR A 601 -19.64 28.64 19.61
CA TYR A 601 -19.16 27.43 20.28
C TYR A 601 -18.29 27.72 21.50
N TYR A 602 -17.56 28.85 21.50
CA TYR A 602 -16.48 29.07 22.46
C TYR A 602 -16.58 30.37 23.27
N ASN A 603 -16.24 30.26 24.55
CA ASN A 603 -15.81 31.35 25.42
C ASN A 603 -14.29 31.51 25.29
N VAL A 604 -13.85 32.56 24.61
CA VAL A 604 -12.45 32.77 24.26
C VAL A 604 -11.67 33.42 25.40
N GLN A 605 -10.51 32.87 25.71
CA GLN A 605 -9.44 33.48 26.51
C GLN A 605 -8.20 33.66 25.64
N VAL A 606 -7.63 34.86 25.62
CA VAL A 606 -6.40 35.14 24.85
C VAL A 606 -5.18 35.02 25.75
N ILE A 607 -4.22 34.20 25.37
CA ILE A 607 -2.98 33.95 26.11
C ILE A 607 -1.80 34.43 25.26
N ILE A 608 -1.11 35.47 25.71
CA ILE A 608 0.14 35.91 25.10
C ILE A 608 1.29 35.22 25.80
N ILE A 609 2.07 34.41 25.07
CA ILE A 609 3.25 33.74 25.61
C ILE A 609 4.48 34.61 25.35
N LYS A 610 5.31 34.79 26.39
CA LYS A 610 6.64 35.41 26.28
C LYS A 610 7.77 34.50 26.78
N ALA A 611 8.97 34.74 26.28
CA ALA A 611 10.19 34.10 26.76
C ALA A 611 10.58 34.61 28.16
N ASN A 612 11.37 33.81 28.89
CA ASN A 612 11.89 34.20 30.19
C ASN A 612 12.78 35.46 30.09
N SER A 613 12.53 36.41 30.99
CA SER A 613 13.20 37.71 31.12
C SER A 613 14.73 37.70 31.30
N GLN A 614 15.34 36.55 31.63
CA GLN A 614 16.80 36.46 31.85
C GLN A 614 17.65 36.44 30.56
N ASP A 615 17.05 36.13 29.40
CA ASP A 615 17.79 35.87 28.15
C ASP A 615 17.79 37.05 27.14
N TYR A 616 17.10 38.17 27.44
CA TYR A 616 16.83 39.22 26.44
C TYR A 616 16.85 40.66 27.00
N ASP A 617 17.01 41.64 26.09
CA ASP A 617 17.02 43.06 26.43
C ASP A 617 15.62 43.54 26.85
N SER A 618 15.42 43.74 28.16
CA SER A 618 14.11 43.97 28.80
C SER A 618 13.31 45.16 28.23
N ILE A 619 13.99 46.19 27.72
CA ILE A 619 13.34 47.46 27.32
C ILE A 619 12.48 47.30 26.06
N GLU A 620 13.00 46.63 25.02
CA GLU A 620 12.29 46.46 23.75
C GLU A 620 11.07 45.52 23.90
N TYR A 621 11.21 44.51 24.75
CA TYR A 621 10.15 43.54 25.03
C TYR A 621 8.95 44.19 25.74
N ASP A 622 9.23 45.09 26.70
CA ASP A 622 8.21 45.86 27.41
C ASP A 622 7.49 46.86 26.49
N GLU A 623 8.18 47.49 25.54
CA GLU A 623 7.55 48.37 24.54
C GLU A 623 6.54 47.63 23.66
N VAL A 624 6.91 46.45 23.17
CA VAL A 624 6.01 45.63 22.34
C VAL A 624 4.81 45.15 23.17
N LEU A 625 5.04 44.70 24.40
CA LEU A 625 3.97 44.24 25.28
C LEU A 625 3.00 45.38 25.65
N ASN A 626 3.52 46.60 25.86
CA ASN A 626 2.69 47.79 26.07
C ASN A 626 1.77 48.09 24.89
N GLN A 627 2.25 47.90 23.65
CA GLN A 627 1.40 48.04 22.45
C GLN A 627 0.30 46.98 22.40
N VAL A 628 0.64 45.73 22.73
CA VAL A 628 -0.32 44.61 22.82
C VAL A 628 -1.39 44.89 23.88
N TYR A 629 -1.02 45.31 25.09
CA TYR A 629 -1.96 45.67 26.16
C TYR A 629 -2.88 46.83 25.75
N LYS A 630 -2.32 47.86 25.10
CA LYS A 630 -3.11 49.00 24.61
C LYS A 630 -4.15 48.55 23.59
N LEU A 631 -3.80 47.61 22.71
CA LEU A 631 -4.73 47.05 21.74
C LEU A 631 -5.78 46.14 22.40
N LEU A 632 -5.40 45.23 23.29
CA LEU A 632 -6.33 44.37 24.03
C LEU A 632 -7.41 45.18 24.74
N LYS A 633 -7.00 46.28 25.40
CA LYS A 633 -7.93 47.23 26.03
C LYS A 633 -8.82 47.95 25.02
N LYS A 634 -8.26 48.40 23.89
CA LYS A 634 -9.02 49.07 22.81
C LYS A 634 -10.08 48.13 22.20
N LEU A 635 -9.74 46.86 22.00
CA LEU A 635 -10.61 45.83 21.42
C LEU A 635 -11.56 45.18 22.44
N LYS A 636 -11.50 45.59 23.72
CA LYS A 636 -12.32 45.04 24.82
C LYS A 636 -12.15 43.53 25.02
N LEU A 637 -10.98 42.99 24.68
CA LEU A 637 -10.61 41.60 24.95
C LEU A 637 -10.21 41.45 26.43
N ASN A 638 -11.20 41.50 27.32
CA ASN A 638 -10.96 41.58 28.77
C ASN A 638 -10.47 40.26 29.40
N ASN A 639 -10.76 39.12 28.78
CA ASN A 639 -10.31 37.79 29.23
C ASN A 639 -8.96 37.45 28.57
N HIS A 640 -7.89 38.09 29.01
CA HIS A 640 -6.53 37.83 28.52
C HIS A 640 -5.55 37.58 29.67
N LYS A 641 -4.50 36.81 29.39
CA LYS A 641 -3.36 36.62 30.28
C LYS A 641 -2.05 36.71 29.49
N VAL A 642 -0.99 37.11 30.18
CA VAL A 642 0.38 37.03 29.66
C VAL A 642 1.12 36.00 30.51
N ILE A 643 1.70 34.99 29.87
CA ILE A 643 2.36 33.87 30.54
C ILE A 643 3.81 33.80 30.05
N GLU A 644 4.73 33.58 30.99
CA GLU A 644 6.14 33.40 30.72
C GLU A 644 6.46 31.91 30.67
N ILE A 645 7.22 31.47 29.68
CA ILE A 645 7.62 30.05 29.54
C ILE A 645 9.12 29.91 29.30
N ASN A 646 9.61 28.67 29.40
CA ASN A 646 10.99 28.34 29.09
C ASN A 646 11.34 28.69 27.63
N ASN A 647 12.35 29.54 27.42
CA ASN A 647 12.76 30.02 26.09
C ASN A 647 13.18 28.89 25.14
N LYS A 648 13.68 27.77 25.69
CA LYS A 648 14.05 26.59 24.90
C LYS A 648 12.86 25.92 24.20
N LEU A 649 11.62 26.21 24.61
CA LEU A 649 10.40 25.70 23.96
C LEU A 649 9.87 26.61 22.85
N LEU A 650 10.27 27.89 22.83
CA LEU A 650 9.77 28.87 21.85
C LEU A 650 10.45 28.71 20.48
N GLN A 651 11.77 28.59 20.45
CA GLN A 651 12.56 28.50 19.20
C GLN A 651 12.31 27.22 18.37
N PRO A 652 12.07 26.02 18.95
CA PRO A 652 11.61 24.85 18.21
C PRO A 652 10.07 24.80 18.00
N TYR A 653 9.34 25.84 18.42
CA TYR A 653 7.88 25.90 18.49
C TYR A 653 7.27 24.64 19.13
N GLN A 654 7.44 24.48 20.46
CA GLN A 654 6.92 23.39 21.28
C GLN A 654 6.20 23.90 22.52
N ILE A 655 5.48 25.00 22.36
CA ILE A 655 4.78 25.69 23.44
C ILE A 655 3.73 24.79 24.15
N TRP A 656 3.25 23.73 23.48
CA TRP A 656 2.36 22.71 24.07
C TRP A 656 3.03 21.87 25.18
N ASN A 657 4.37 21.83 25.24
CA ASN A 657 5.11 21.11 26.28
C ASN A 657 5.28 21.94 27.57
N SER A 658 4.80 23.20 27.63
CA SER A 658 4.92 24.05 28.82
C SER A 658 3.90 23.69 29.88
N LYS A 659 4.38 23.52 31.12
CA LYS A 659 3.54 23.32 32.30
C LYS A 659 2.60 24.50 32.53
N GLU A 660 3.09 25.72 32.34
CA GLU A 660 2.31 26.95 32.55
C GLU A 660 1.12 27.04 31.59
N ILE A 661 1.20 26.42 30.40
CA ILE A 661 0.10 26.31 29.46
C ILE A 661 -0.89 25.22 29.87
N LEU A 662 -0.42 24.08 30.35
CA LEU A 662 -1.28 22.99 30.85
C LEU A 662 -2.07 23.37 32.12
N ASP A 663 -1.52 24.26 32.94
CA ASP A 663 -2.19 24.79 34.14
C ASP A 663 -3.36 25.75 33.80
N ILE A 664 -3.52 26.16 32.54
CA ILE A 664 -4.66 26.98 32.10
C ILE A 664 -5.91 26.12 32.09
N ASP A 665 -6.97 26.57 32.76
CA ASP A 665 -8.25 25.87 32.76
C ASP A 665 -9.06 26.17 31.49
N ALA A 666 -8.87 25.35 30.45
CA ALA A 666 -9.62 25.41 29.21
C ALA A 666 -9.96 24.01 28.70
N GLN A 667 -11.09 23.86 28.01
CA GLN A 667 -11.46 22.59 27.36
C GLN A 667 -10.69 22.40 26.05
N PHE A 668 -10.42 23.49 25.33
CA PHE A 668 -9.68 23.49 24.08
C PHE A 668 -8.55 24.52 24.10
N TYR A 669 -7.49 24.22 23.36
CA TYR A 669 -6.32 25.10 23.16
C TYR A 669 -6.08 25.29 21.68
N LEU A 670 -5.95 26.53 21.22
CA LEU A 670 -5.60 26.87 19.84
C LEU A 670 -4.21 27.50 19.82
N PHE A 671 -3.25 26.78 19.25
CA PHE A 671 -1.87 27.23 19.10
C PHE A 671 -1.66 27.93 17.75
N LEU A 672 -1.07 29.12 17.76
CA LEU A 672 -0.76 29.89 16.56
C LEU A 672 0.76 30.07 16.38
N ASP A 673 1.24 29.85 15.16
CA ASP A 673 2.63 30.05 14.77
C ASP A 673 2.99 31.55 14.79
N PHE A 674 4.27 31.86 15.03
CA PHE A 674 4.75 33.24 15.07
C PHE A 674 4.43 34.04 13.81
N TYR A 675 4.41 33.38 12.64
CA TYR A 675 4.29 34.05 11.36
C TYR A 675 2.90 34.04 10.75
N ASP A 676 1.94 33.44 11.46
CA ASP A 676 0.62 33.13 10.95
C ASP A 676 -0.47 33.90 11.69
N TYR A 677 -1.59 34.13 11.01
CA TYR A 677 -2.75 34.76 11.60
C TYR A 677 -4.07 34.15 11.13
N LEU A 678 -5.08 34.28 11.99
CA LEU A 678 -6.42 33.76 11.79
C LEU A 678 -7.22 34.56 10.77
N SER A 679 -7.90 33.86 9.87
CA SER A 679 -9.01 34.38 9.07
C SER A 679 -10.20 34.80 9.94
N ASP A 680 -11.07 35.66 9.39
CA ASP A 680 -12.18 36.31 10.12
C ASP A 680 -13.33 35.35 10.50
N ASP A 681 -13.30 34.08 10.07
CA ASP A 681 -14.33 33.07 10.35
C ASP A 681 -13.76 31.76 10.90
N ALA A 682 -12.49 31.78 11.33
CA ALA A 682 -11.77 30.59 11.80
C ALA A 682 -12.41 29.95 13.04
N LEU A 683 -12.80 30.72 14.05
CA LEU A 683 -13.32 30.20 15.33
C LEU A 683 -14.70 29.56 15.19
N ASP A 684 -15.54 30.07 14.28
CA ASP A 684 -16.82 29.44 13.98
C ASP A 684 -16.63 28.15 13.20
N THR A 685 -15.73 28.16 12.21
CA THR A 685 -15.42 26.97 11.42
C THR A 685 -14.80 25.86 12.28
N LEU A 686 -13.80 26.17 13.12
CA LEU A 686 -13.18 25.20 14.04
C LEU A 686 -14.22 24.55 14.97
N GLY A 687 -15.13 25.35 15.53
CA GLY A 687 -16.20 24.86 16.40
C GLY A 687 -17.19 23.97 15.66
N LYS A 688 -17.58 24.37 14.44
CA LYS A 688 -18.45 23.57 13.58
C LYS A 688 -17.82 22.21 13.27
N VAL A 689 -16.57 22.19 12.86
CA VAL A 689 -15.86 20.94 12.54
C VAL A 689 -15.74 20.04 13.77
N GLN A 690 -15.35 20.58 14.92
CA GLN A 690 -15.26 19.81 16.18
C GLN A 690 -16.57 19.10 16.51
N VAL A 691 -17.70 19.78 16.33
CA VAL A 691 -19.03 19.24 16.62
C VAL A 691 -19.47 18.19 15.60
N PHE A 692 -19.12 18.34 14.32
CA PHE A 692 -19.51 17.40 13.27
C PHE A 692 -18.66 16.13 13.25
N THR A 693 -17.41 16.21 13.70
CA THR A 693 -16.46 15.10 13.58
C THR A 693 -16.00 14.52 14.92
N ASP A 694 -16.29 15.18 16.04
CA ASP A 694 -15.75 14.85 17.37
C ASP A 694 -14.20 14.75 17.37
N ALA A 695 -13.55 15.59 16.57
CA ALA A 695 -12.10 15.58 16.44
C ALA A 695 -11.41 16.15 17.69
N SER A 696 -10.45 15.39 18.21
CA SER A 696 -9.60 15.82 19.32
C SER A 696 -8.57 16.84 18.89
N ILE A 697 -8.15 16.81 17.62
CA ILE A 697 -7.17 17.74 17.04
C ILE A 697 -7.70 18.25 15.71
N ILE A 698 -7.66 19.57 15.51
CA ILE A 698 -8.12 20.22 14.28
C ILE A 698 -7.06 21.20 13.77
N THR A 699 -6.70 21.08 12.50
CA THR A 699 -5.79 22.00 11.79
C THR A 699 -6.38 22.38 10.44
N SER A 700 -5.65 23.13 9.62
CA SER A 700 -6.13 23.66 8.34
C SER A 700 -4.99 23.83 7.35
N SER A 701 -5.33 23.83 6.06
CA SER A 701 -4.48 24.33 4.98
C SER A 701 -4.09 25.81 5.21
N ILE A 702 -2.91 26.20 4.74
CA ILE A 702 -2.36 27.56 4.89
C ILE A 702 -2.44 28.31 3.56
N LEU A 703 -2.89 29.57 3.64
CA LEU A 703 -2.79 30.52 2.55
C LEU A 703 -1.55 31.41 2.72
N PHE A 704 -0.68 31.50 1.71
CA PHE A 704 0.45 32.44 1.72
C PHE A 704 0.09 33.77 1.07
N ASN A 705 0.47 34.86 1.73
CA ASN A 705 0.22 36.22 1.24
C ASN A 705 1.50 36.79 0.59
N ASN A 706 1.51 36.98 -0.74
CA ASN A 706 2.67 37.50 -1.48
C ASN A 706 2.96 39.00 -1.26
N ASN A 707 2.20 39.69 -0.42
CA ASN A 707 2.37 41.12 -0.19
C ASN A 707 3.37 41.40 0.94
N THR A 708 4.64 41.60 0.59
CA THR A 708 5.64 42.33 1.39
C THR A 708 5.32 43.83 1.42
N VAL A 709 4.16 44.22 1.94
CA VAL A 709 3.84 45.62 2.22
C VAL A 709 3.27 45.74 3.63
N SER A 710 3.99 46.50 4.45
CA SER A 710 3.59 46.97 5.78
C SER A 710 2.33 47.85 5.67
N VAL A 711 1.15 47.27 5.91
CA VAL A 711 -0.14 48.00 5.83
C VAL A 711 -0.53 48.70 7.15
N LEU A 712 0.28 48.64 8.22
CA LEU A 712 -0.11 49.24 9.51
C LEU A 712 0.55 50.58 9.87
N SER A 713 1.42 51.15 9.04
CA SER A 713 1.99 52.48 9.34
C SER A 713 1.13 53.69 8.92
N ASN A 714 0.11 53.52 8.06
CA ASN A 714 -0.61 54.68 7.49
C ASN A 714 -2.08 54.84 7.93
N ASN A 715 -2.66 53.91 8.69
CA ASN A 715 -4.08 53.98 9.10
C ASN A 715 -4.30 54.32 10.59
N PHE A 716 -3.26 54.68 11.33
CA PHE A 716 -3.39 55.06 12.74
C PHE A 716 -3.53 56.57 13.01
N GLU A 717 -3.50 57.43 11.98
CA GLU A 717 -3.62 58.90 12.18
C GLU A 717 -4.77 59.62 11.45
N GLN A 718 -5.64 58.95 10.68
CA GLN A 718 -6.76 59.63 10.02
C GLN A 718 -8.12 59.02 10.36
N GLN A 719 -8.60 59.35 11.57
CA GLN A 719 -10.04 59.38 11.87
C GLN A 719 -10.45 60.77 12.35
N GLN A 720 -10.44 61.75 11.43
CA GLN A 720 -11.31 62.92 11.52
C GLN A 720 -11.69 63.35 10.11
N LEU A 721 -12.94 63.09 9.71
CA LEU A 721 -13.84 64.04 9.06
C LEU A 721 -15.18 63.34 8.81
N LYS A 722 -16.17 63.72 9.62
CA LYS A 722 -17.58 63.49 9.35
C LYS A 722 -18.00 64.39 8.19
N THR A 723 -18.69 63.84 7.20
CA THR A 723 -19.71 64.57 6.43
C THR A 723 -21.03 63.81 6.46
N PRO A 724 -22.19 64.50 6.55
CA PRO A 724 -23.49 63.87 6.71
C PRO A 724 -24.15 63.64 5.35
N GLY A 725 -24.59 62.40 5.10
CA GLY A 725 -25.50 62.06 4.00
C GLY A 725 -24.91 61.08 3.00
N GLY A 726 -25.21 59.80 3.18
CA GLY A 726 -24.90 58.75 2.21
C GLY A 726 -24.98 57.36 2.85
N LEU A 727 -26.09 56.66 2.64
CA LEU A 727 -26.20 55.23 2.90
C LEU A 727 -25.16 54.50 2.02
N ILE A 728 -24.12 53.95 2.64
CA ILE A 728 -23.28 52.93 2.01
C ILE A 728 -23.80 51.59 2.51
N THR A 729 -24.56 50.91 1.64
CA THR A 729 -24.78 49.47 1.73
C THR A 729 -23.42 48.78 1.73
N ALA A 730 -23.19 47.92 2.73
CA ALA A 730 -22.03 47.06 2.83
C ALA A 730 -21.95 46.15 1.59
N ALA A 731 -21.21 46.59 0.57
CA ALA A 731 -20.73 45.71 -0.47
C ALA A 731 -19.67 44.82 0.21
N SER A 732 -20.07 43.58 0.50
CA SER A 732 -19.15 42.48 0.72
C SER A 732 -18.14 42.47 -0.42
N ASN A 733 -16.89 42.85 -0.15
CA ASN A 733 -15.78 42.62 -1.06
C ASN A 733 -15.59 41.10 -1.19
N GLN A 734 -16.33 40.49 -2.11
CA GLN A 734 -15.97 39.20 -2.68
C GLN A 734 -14.63 39.41 -3.39
N LEU A 735 -13.56 39.05 -2.68
CA LEU A 735 -12.22 38.93 -3.22
C LEU A 735 -12.29 37.98 -4.42
N ASN A 736 -12.05 38.50 -5.62
CA ASN A 736 -11.91 37.68 -6.82
C ASN A 736 -10.70 36.73 -6.66
N TYR A 737 -10.98 35.44 -6.46
CA TYR A 737 -10.04 34.33 -6.18
C TYR A 737 -9.17 33.88 -7.37
N ARG A 738 -8.88 34.77 -8.33
CA ARG A 738 -8.04 34.42 -9.50
C ARG A 738 -6.59 34.91 -9.33
N SER A 739 -5.69 33.93 -9.20
CA SER A 739 -4.33 33.88 -9.79
C SER A 739 -3.09 34.48 -9.11
N SER A 740 -3.02 34.75 -7.79
CA SER A 740 -1.76 35.26 -7.20
C SER A 740 -1.32 34.74 -5.82
N LYS A 741 -2.01 33.75 -5.23
CA LYS A 741 -1.66 33.23 -3.88
C LYS A 741 -1.23 31.76 -3.93
N VAL A 742 -0.16 31.44 -3.21
CA VAL A 742 0.34 30.06 -3.03
C VAL A 742 -0.39 29.41 -1.85
N HIS A 743 -0.81 28.16 -2.00
CA HIS A 743 -1.49 27.40 -0.95
C HIS A 743 -0.60 26.25 -0.47
N SER A 744 -0.53 26.02 0.86
CA SER A 744 -0.08 24.75 1.43
C SER A 744 -1.30 23.91 1.76
N ILE A 745 -1.48 22.81 1.04
CA ILE A 745 -2.61 21.90 1.21
C ILE A 745 -2.15 20.76 2.11
N PHE A 746 -2.95 20.41 3.11
CA PHE A 746 -2.69 19.28 4.00
C PHE A 746 -3.82 18.26 3.87
N LEU A 747 -3.48 16.97 3.86
CA LEU A 747 -4.49 15.90 3.75
C LEU A 747 -5.22 15.66 5.07
N GLY A 748 -4.55 15.79 6.22
CA GLY A 748 -5.06 15.27 7.50
C GLY A 748 -5.01 13.75 7.60
N CYS A 749 -4.04 13.09 6.95
CA CYS A 749 -3.98 11.63 6.94
C CYS A 749 -3.24 11.04 8.14
N SER A 750 -3.65 9.85 8.57
CA SER A 750 -2.98 9.08 9.63
C SER A 750 -1.91 8.15 9.06
N GLY A 751 -0.80 7.97 9.79
CA GLY A 751 0.20 6.94 9.48
C GLY A 751 1.12 7.28 8.31
N MET A 752 1.44 6.29 7.47
CA MET A 752 2.53 6.39 6.47
C MET A 752 2.37 7.50 5.43
N PRO A 753 1.17 7.76 4.86
CA PRO A 753 0.98 8.90 3.96
C PRO A 753 1.29 10.25 4.63
N GLY A 754 0.93 10.39 5.92
CA GLY A 754 1.19 11.58 6.74
C GLY A 754 2.68 11.88 6.88
N ILE A 755 3.46 10.81 7.07
CA ILE A 755 4.91 10.82 7.28
C ILE A 755 5.69 11.17 6.01
N MET A 756 5.29 10.64 4.86
CA MET A 756 6.12 10.73 3.64
C MET A 756 5.99 12.05 2.87
N TYR A 757 4.91 12.81 3.07
CA TYR A 757 4.59 13.98 2.25
C TYR A 757 4.13 15.18 3.06
N ASN A 758 4.44 15.29 4.35
CA ASN A 758 3.91 16.39 5.17
C ASN A 758 2.39 16.54 5.04
N CYS A 759 1.66 15.48 5.35
CA CYS A 759 0.24 15.40 5.08
C CYS A 759 -0.64 15.44 6.34
N TYR A 760 -0.06 15.64 7.54
CA TYR A 760 -0.83 15.78 8.79
C TYR A 760 -1.51 17.15 8.88
N GLY A 761 -0.75 18.25 8.87
CA GLY A 761 -1.30 19.57 9.14
C GLY A 761 -0.25 20.66 9.35
N SER A 762 -0.73 21.88 9.59
CA SER A 762 0.13 23.04 9.83
C SER A 762 0.66 23.10 11.29
N ASN A 763 1.50 24.08 11.60
CA ASN A 763 1.89 24.39 12.98
C ASN A 763 0.75 25.00 13.82
N ASN A 764 -0.34 25.42 13.17
CA ASN A 764 -1.50 25.97 13.83
C ASN A 764 -2.53 24.86 14.04
N PHE A 765 -2.92 24.62 15.28
CA PHE A 765 -3.90 23.58 15.59
C PHE A 765 -4.69 23.88 16.86
N MET A 766 -5.94 23.42 16.85
CA MET A 766 -6.79 23.33 18.03
C MET A 766 -6.73 21.91 18.58
N ILE A 767 -6.67 21.77 19.90
CA ILE A 767 -6.62 20.47 20.58
C ILE A 767 -7.46 20.45 21.86
N GLU A 768 -8.09 19.31 22.14
CA GLU A 768 -8.75 18.99 23.41
C GLU A 768 -7.77 18.83 24.57
N ARG A 769 -8.16 19.26 25.76
CA ARG A 769 -7.32 19.20 26.96
C ARG A 769 -6.74 17.80 27.21
N ASP A 770 -7.56 16.76 27.20
CA ASP A 770 -7.14 15.40 27.50
C ASP A 770 -6.03 14.92 26.55
N ALA A 771 -6.19 15.22 25.25
CA ALA A 771 -5.19 14.91 24.24
C ALA A 771 -3.89 15.70 24.45
N LEU A 772 -4.00 16.98 24.82
CA LEU A 772 -2.83 17.81 25.11
C LEU A 772 -2.07 17.30 26.36
N GLU A 773 -2.77 16.92 27.42
CA GLU A 773 -2.19 16.41 28.66
C GLU A 773 -1.49 15.05 28.46
N ASP A 774 -2.09 14.16 27.67
CA ASP A 774 -1.54 12.82 27.38
C ASP A 774 -0.27 12.85 26.53
N ILE A 775 -0.17 13.80 25.60
CA ILE A 775 0.93 13.88 24.63
C ILE A 775 2.10 14.74 25.15
N SER A 776 1.82 15.67 26.07
CA SER A 776 2.80 16.64 26.57
C SER A 776 3.74 16.04 27.62
N ILE A 777 5.03 16.41 27.55
CA ILE A 777 6.07 15.95 28.51
C ILE A 777 6.14 16.85 29.77
N GLN A 778 5.50 18.03 29.75
CA GLN A 778 5.40 18.99 30.84
C GLN A 778 6.75 19.52 31.39
N TYR A 779 7.25 20.62 30.82
CA TYR A 779 8.41 21.35 31.32
C TYR A 779 8.02 22.67 32.00
N SER A 780 8.66 22.98 33.13
CA SER A 780 8.49 24.24 33.87
C SER A 780 9.59 25.26 33.55
N ILE A 781 9.36 26.54 33.92
CA ILE A 781 10.36 27.62 33.82
C ILE A 781 11.72 27.27 34.45
N ASN A 782 11.73 26.46 35.52
CA ASN A 782 12.94 26.14 36.29
C ASN A 782 13.68 24.88 35.80
N ASP A 783 13.11 24.13 34.85
CA ASP A 783 13.73 22.89 34.41
C ASP A 783 14.98 23.16 33.57
N GLN A 784 16.11 22.67 34.08
CA GLN A 784 17.31 22.52 33.26
C GLN A 784 17.08 21.34 32.33
N ILE A 785 16.64 21.63 31.11
CA ILE A 785 16.54 20.62 30.05
C ILE A 785 17.95 20.07 29.80
N THR A 786 18.27 18.94 30.41
CA THR A 786 19.56 18.26 30.35
C THR A 786 19.74 17.50 29.05
N ASN A 787 18.64 17.02 28.46
CA ASN A 787 18.64 16.30 27.19
C ASN A 787 18.09 17.20 26.09
N ILE A 788 18.92 18.15 25.64
CA ILE A 788 18.60 19.06 24.53
C ILE A 788 18.15 18.30 23.28
N PHE A 789 18.61 17.06 23.09
CA PHE A 789 18.14 16.17 22.03
C PHE A 789 16.63 15.92 22.05
N ASP A 790 15.95 15.87 23.20
CA ASP A 790 14.49 15.60 23.24
C ASP A 790 13.67 16.79 22.73
N ILE A 791 14.19 18.01 22.95
CA ILE A 791 13.61 19.27 22.45
C ILE A 791 14.05 19.55 21.01
N GLU A 792 15.31 19.31 20.65
CA GLU A 792 15.77 19.50 19.27
C GLU A 792 15.17 18.48 18.28
N ASN A 793 14.64 17.35 18.78
CA ASN A 793 14.04 16.28 17.97
C ASN A 793 12.50 16.27 17.93
N SER A 794 11.78 17.30 18.40
CA SER A 794 10.31 17.33 18.35
C SER A 794 9.74 18.59 17.66
N GLY A 795 8.63 18.43 16.92
CA GLY A 795 7.88 19.51 16.26
C GLY A 795 6.40 19.15 16.12
N SER A 796 5.60 20.02 15.49
CA SER A 796 4.15 19.83 15.34
C SER A 796 3.80 18.52 14.62
N TRP A 797 4.66 18.03 13.72
CA TRP A 797 4.44 16.76 13.01
C TRP A 797 4.77 15.53 13.85
N ASP A 798 5.80 15.62 14.69
CA ASP A 798 6.07 14.58 15.69
C ASP A 798 4.89 14.48 16.67
N PHE A 799 4.33 15.62 17.03
CA PHE A 799 3.13 15.73 17.83
C PHE A 799 1.90 15.08 17.16
N TYR A 800 1.59 15.39 15.89
CA TYR A 800 0.49 14.71 15.17
C TYR A 800 0.72 13.22 15.03
N SER A 801 1.95 12.79 14.74
CA SER A 801 2.32 11.37 14.65
C SER A 801 2.07 10.67 15.99
N LEU A 802 2.52 11.26 17.10
CA LEU A 802 2.29 10.73 18.45
C LEU A 802 0.79 10.71 18.80
N ALA A 803 0.06 11.77 18.48
CA ALA A 803 -1.37 11.87 18.72
C ALA A 803 -2.16 10.76 17.99
N THR A 804 -1.96 10.66 16.68
CA THR A 804 -2.65 9.68 15.85
C THR A 804 -2.24 8.24 16.20
N ASN A 805 -0.99 8.01 16.61
CA ASN A 805 -0.53 6.72 17.14
C ASN A 805 -1.22 6.35 18.48
N ASN A 806 -1.60 7.33 19.29
CA ASN A 806 -2.38 7.13 20.52
C ASN A 806 -3.89 7.03 20.27
N GLY A 807 -4.34 7.06 19.01
CA GLY A 807 -5.75 6.90 18.63
C GLY A 807 -6.57 8.19 18.65
N TYR A 808 -5.93 9.36 18.84
CA TYR A 808 -6.62 10.64 18.75
C TYR A 808 -7.05 10.96 17.31
N LYS A 809 -8.27 11.47 17.16
CA LYS A 809 -8.83 11.84 15.85
C LYS A 809 -8.32 13.21 15.42
N LEU A 810 -7.58 13.24 14.31
CA LEU A 810 -7.09 14.45 13.64
C LEU A 810 -7.99 14.79 12.45
N GLU A 811 -8.45 16.04 12.39
CA GLU A 811 -9.14 16.61 11.23
C GLU A 811 -8.36 17.78 10.64
N THR A 812 -8.29 17.81 9.31
CA THR A 812 -7.66 18.90 8.57
C THR A 812 -8.69 19.59 7.70
N ILE A 813 -8.89 20.87 7.97
CA ILE A 813 -9.88 21.68 7.27
C ILE A 813 -9.30 22.12 5.90
N PRO A 814 -9.99 21.83 4.78
CA PRO A 814 -9.51 22.23 3.46
C PRO A 814 -9.62 23.73 3.20
N LYS A 815 -10.60 24.40 3.84
CA LYS A 815 -10.71 25.85 3.83
C LYS A 815 -9.51 26.47 4.55
N ASN A 816 -8.93 27.53 3.99
CA ASN A 816 -7.74 28.16 4.58
C ASN A 816 -8.14 29.03 5.78
N LEU A 817 -7.99 28.50 7.00
CA LEU A 817 -8.26 29.24 8.22
C LEU A 817 -7.06 30.05 8.72
N PHE A 818 -5.85 29.64 8.33
CA PHE A 818 -4.59 30.28 8.69
C PHE A 818 -3.95 30.94 7.47
N ILE A 819 -3.44 32.14 7.66
CA ILE A 819 -2.78 32.92 6.63
C ILE A 819 -1.35 33.22 7.09
N SER A 820 -0.37 32.92 6.25
CA SER A 820 1.04 33.14 6.56
C SER A 820 1.63 34.29 5.76
N ASN A 821 2.43 35.12 6.44
CA ASN A 821 3.26 36.14 5.78
C ASN A 821 4.68 35.61 5.45
N LYS A 822 5.00 34.37 5.84
CA LYS A 822 6.29 33.75 5.56
C LYS A 822 6.18 32.85 4.35
N LEU A 823 6.67 33.33 3.20
CA LEU A 823 6.78 32.49 1.99
C LEU A 823 7.93 31.47 2.07
N ASP A 824 8.86 31.69 3.01
CA ASP A 824 10.10 30.94 3.11
C ASP A 824 9.87 29.48 3.52
N TYR A 825 9.77 28.63 2.51
CA TYR A 825 10.00 27.21 2.64
C TYR A 825 11.51 26.95 2.72
N ASP A 826 12.00 26.40 3.83
CA ASP A 826 13.36 25.90 3.92
C ASP A 826 13.35 24.37 3.76
N LEU A 827 13.68 23.87 2.56
CA LEU A 827 13.80 22.44 2.26
C LEU A 827 14.59 21.67 3.34
N PRO A 828 15.77 22.16 3.80
CA PRO A 828 16.50 21.60 4.94
C PRO A 828 15.66 21.48 6.21
N SER A 829 14.89 22.52 6.58
CA SER A 829 14.01 22.46 7.75
C SER A 829 12.95 21.36 7.63
N THR A 830 12.25 21.25 6.48
CA THR A 830 11.21 20.24 6.22
C THR A 830 11.79 18.83 6.21
N TYR A 831 12.91 18.63 5.54
CA TYR A 831 13.66 17.37 5.55
C TYR A 831 14.09 16.96 6.97
N ASN A 832 14.58 17.92 7.76
CA ASN A 832 14.91 17.66 9.15
C ASN A 832 13.66 17.29 9.97
N GLN A 833 12.48 17.86 9.68
CA GLN A 833 11.23 17.45 10.34
C GLN A 833 10.80 16.04 9.93
N GLU A 834 10.84 15.70 8.63
CA GLU A 834 10.52 14.36 8.12
C GLU A 834 11.47 13.30 8.71
N LEU A 835 12.78 13.58 8.73
CA LEU A 835 13.76 12.71 9.39
C LEU A 835 13.49 12.56 10.89
N ARG A 836 13.00 13.60 11.59
CA ARG A 836 12.64 13.53 13.02
C ARG A 836 11.43 12.64 13.26
N VAL A 837 10.37 12.81 12.47
CA VAL A 837 9.17 11.94 12.51
C VAL A 837 9.58 10.49 12.28
N LEU A 838 10.46 10.24 11.31
CA LEU A 838 10.97 8.89 11.03
C LEU A 838 11.88 8.34 12.14
N LYS A 839 12.69 9.16 12.80
CA LYS A 839 13.50 8.74 13.96
C LYS A 839 12.66 8.26 15.13
N ASN A 840 11.50 8.88 15.37
CA ASN A 840 10.53 8.37 16.36
C ASN A 840 10.10 6.94 16.04
N PHE A 841 9.99 6.60 14.76
CA PHE A 841 9.75 5.23 14.32
C PHE A 841 11.00 4.34 14.32
N ASP A 842 12.21 4.86 14.07
CA ASP A 842 13.48 4.10 14.21
C ASP A 842 13.70 3.63 15.67
N ASN A 843 13.13 4.32 16.67
CA ASN A 843 13.14 3.88 18.07
C ASN A 843 12.09 2.79 18.38
N ILE A 844 11.05 2.68 17.56
CA ILE A 844 9.92 1.74 17.73
C ILE A 844 10.12 0.49 16.86
N LEU A 845 10.79 0.64 15.72
CA LEU A 845 11.13 -0.36 14.72
C LEU A 845 12.61 -0.76 14.85
N PRO A 846 13.00 -1.98 14.47
CA PRO A 846 14.40 -2.39 14.61
C PRO A 846 15.33 -1.57 13.70
N ASN A 847 16.51 -1.19 14.23
CA ASN A 847 17.57 -0.42 13.54
C ASN A 847 17.94 -0.92 12.13
N THR A 848 17.62 -2.18 11.79
CA THR A 848 17.84 -2.82 10.49
C THR A 848 16.93 -2.33 9.36
N PHE A 849 15.84 -1.62 9.66
CA PHE A 849 14.97 -1.07 8.62
C PHE A 849 15.54 0.17 7.93
N GLU A 850 16.43 0.90 8.63
CA GLU A 850 16.99 2.16 8.16
C GLU A 850 15.92 3.03 7.47
N LEU A 851 14.76 3.25 8.10
CA LEU A 851 13.65 4.00 7.47
C LEU A 851 14.09 5.42 7.11
N SER A 852 14.94 6.00 7.94
CA SER A 852 15.66 7.23 7.64
C SER A 852 16.48 7.16 6.34
N VAL A 853 17.09 6.02 5.98
CA VAL A 853 17.81 5.81 4.70
C VAL A 853 16.84 5.60 3.52
N LEU A 854 15.73 4.90 3.71
CA LEU A 854 14.68 4.75 2.69
C LEU A 854 13.99 6.08 2.37
N ALA A 855 13.70 6.88 3.39
CA ALA A 855 13.16 8.23 3.23
C ALA A 855 14.21 9.21 2.68
N THR A 856 15.47 9.07 3.09
CA THR A 856 16.58 9.80 2.45
C THR A 856 16.66 9.43 0.97
N ARG A 857 16.52 8.15 0.60
CA ARG A 857 16.42 7.71 -0.81
C ARG A 857 15.19 8.29 -1.52
N HIS A 858 14.02 8.25 -0.90
CA HIS A 858 12.80 8.83 -1.46
C HIS A 858 12.96 10.34 -1.69
N PHE A 859 13.49 11.08 -0.71
CA PHE A 859 13.81 12.50 -0.81
C PHE A 859 14.86 12.78 -1.89
N LEU A 860 15.92 11.98 -1.98
CA LEU A 860 16.94 12.09 -3.03
C LEU A 860 16.38 11.81 -4.43
N ILE A 861 15.36 10.95 -4.55
CA ILE A 861 14.64 10.68 -5.81
C ILE A 861 13.66 11.82 -6.15
N SER A 862 13.02 12.41 -5.14
CA SER A 862 12.06 13.52 -5.26
C SER A 862 12.73 14.87 -5.54
N LYS A 863 14.00 15.04 -5.12
CA LYS A 863 14.90 16.17 -5.42
C LYS A 863 15.42 16.14 -6.88
N ARG A 864 14.61 15.59 -7.80
CA ARG A 864 14.93 15.38 -9.21
C ARG A 864 14.84 16.64 -10.06
N ALA A 865 14.30 17.73 -9.54
CA ALA A 865 14.49 19.04 -10.14
C ALA A 865 15.69 19.71 -9.47
N TYR A 866 16.79 19.83 -10.22
CA TYR A 866 17.81 20.87 -10.04
C TYR A 866 18.85 20.66 -8.90
N VAL A 867 20.13 20.98 -8.99
CA VAL A 867 20.85 21.44 -10.16
C VAL A 867 22.37 21.41 -10.03
N ASN A 868 22.99 21.20 -8.86
CA ASN A 868 24.40 21.55 -8.75
C ASN A 868 25.42 20.40 -8.89
N GLU A 869 25.02 19.13 -8.73
CA GLU A 869 25.99 18.03 -8.80
C GLU A 869 26.21 17.50 -10.23
N ILE A 870 25.19 17.58 -11.08
CA ILE A 870 25.27 17.13 -12.48
C ILE A 870 25.97 18.16 -13.38
N ILE A 871 25.88 19.46 -13.07
CA ILE A 871 26.60 20.51 -13.83
C ILE A 871 28.12 20.43 -13.57
N THR A 872 28.53 19.96 -12.39
CA THR A 872 29.96 19.91 -12.03
C THR A 872 30.60 18.55 -12.35
N SER A 873 29.83 17.46 -12.36
CA SER A 873 30.36 16.11 -12.61
C SER A 873 30.32 15.68 -14.09
N ASN A 874 29.45 16.23 -14.94
CA ASN A 874 29.40 15.83 -16.37
C ASN A 874 30.45 16.51 -17.26
N THR A 875 31.06 17.60 -16.81
CA THR A 875 32.12 18.28 -17.57
C THR A 875 33.47 17.57 -17.41
N LYS A 876 33.71 16.92 -16.26
CA LYS A 876 34.94 16.16 -15.98
C LYS A 876 34.93 14.73 -16.50
N VAL A 877 33.74 14.09 -16.51
CA VAL A 877 33.61 12.73 -17.05
C VAL A 877 33.78 12.74 -18.57
N LYS A 878 33.24 13.74 -19.29
CA LYS A 878 33.38 13.83 -20.75
C LYS A 878 34.84 14.02 -21.20
N GLU A 879 35.64 14.80 -20.45
CA GLU A 879 37.08 14.97 -20.73
C GLU A 879 37.95 13.74 -20.38
N LEU A 880 37.49 12.88 -19.46
CA LEU A 880 38.19 11.64 -19.09
C LEU A 880 37.76 10.46 -19.98
N THR A 881 36.49 10.40 -20.40
CA THR A 881 35.95 9.38 -21.31
C THR A 881 36.53 9.52 -22.72
N ASP A 882 36.76 10.74 -23.21
CA ASP A 882 37.41 10.96 -24.51
C ASP A 882 38.91 10.60 -24.52
N LYS A 883 39.55 10.53 -23.33
CA LYS A 883 40.93 10.03 -23.18
C LYS A 883 41.02 8.51 -23.01
N CYS A 884 39.99 7.86 -22.47
CA CYS A 884 39.96 6.41 -22.27
C CYS A 884 39.43 5.61 -23.48
N ASN A 885 38.67 6.22 -24.39
CA ASN A 885 38.10 5.56 -25.58
C ASN A 885 39.11 5.25 -26.72
N ARG A 886 40.42 5.25 -26.41
CA ARG A 886 41.47 4.75 -27.32
C ARG A 886 42.25 3.60 -26.72
N ALA A 887 41.59 2.65 -26.04
CA ALA A 887 42.15 1.30 -25.90
C ALA A 887 41.08 0.29 -25.42
N VAL A 888 40.94 -0.78 -26.21
CA VAL A 888 40.51 -2.14 -25.82
C VAL A 888 39.01 -2.44 -25.80
N GLU A 889 38.63 -3.29 -26.75
CA GLU A 889 37.38 -4.07 -26.83
C GLU A 889 37.20 -5.01 -25.63
N ARG A 890 36.00 -5.03 -25.04
CA ARG A 890 35.33 -6.23 -24.48
C ARG A 890 33.88 -5.88 -24.10
N GLU A 891 32.99 -6.85 -24.32
CA GLU A 891 31.53 -6.76 -24.17
C GLU A 891 31.10 -6.29 -22.75
N GLU A 892 30.33 -5.21 -22.68
CA GLU A 892 29.80 -4.62 -21.44
C GLU A 892 28.33 -4.99 -21.18
N PHE A 893 28.05 -5.29 -19.91
CA PHE A 893 26.73 -5.34 -19.29
C PHE A 893 26.02 -3.99 -19.39
N LYS A 894 24.71 -3.98 -19.71
CA LYS A 894 23.90 -2.76 -19.74
C LYS A 894 23.51 -2.33 -18.32
N GLU A 895 23.98 -1.14 -17.92
CA GLU A 895 23.74 -0.44 -16.63
C GLU A 895 22.33 0.16 -16.47
N ASN A 896 21.31 -0.36 -17.13
CA ASN A 896 19.92 -0.02 -16.81
C ASN A 896 19.33 -1.21 -16.08
N GLY A 897 19.16 -1.12 -14.75
CA GLY A 897 18.63 -2.17 -13.88
C GLY A 897 17.17 -2.58 -14.13
N GLU A 898 16.70 -2.52 -15.38
CA GLU A 898 15.46 -3.14 -15.86
C GLU A 898 15.80 -4.52 -16.44
N GLU A 899 15.44 -5.58 -15.69
CA GLU A 899 15.50 -6.95 -16.19
C GLU A 899 14.42 -7.16 -17.28
N ASN A 900 14.81 -7.74 -18.41
CA ASN A 900 13.95 -8.01 -19.58
C ASN A 900 12.85 -9.06 -19.24
N ARG A 901 11.58 -8.97 -19.71
CA ARG A 901 10.49 -9.95 -19.41
C ARG A 901 10.88 -11.37 -19.77
N ASP A 902 11.57 -11.51 -20.91
CA ASP A 902 12.12 -12.78 -21.41
C ASP A 902 13.11 -13.40 -20.41
N TYR A 903 13.77 -12.58 -19.58
CA TYR A 903 14.72 -12.97 -18.53
C TYR A 903 14.04 -13.52 -17.28
N VAL A 904 12.86 -12.98 -16.91
CA VAL A 904 12.07 -13.44 -15.75
C VAL A 904 11.27 -14.70 -16.10
N GLU A 905 10.64 -14.76 -17.27
CA GLU A 905 9.87 -15.93 -17.72
C GLU A 905 10.76 -17.17 -17.92
N SER A 906 11.97 -16.98 -18.46
CA SER A 906 12.93 -18.08 -18.66
C SER A 906 13.36 -18.76 -17.35
N ARG A 907 13.18 -18.14 -16.18
CA ARG A 907 13.59 -18.68 -14.86
C ARG A 907 12.44 -19.16 -14.01
N GLY A 908 11.21 -19.10 -14.50
CA GLY A 908 10.03 -19.44 -13.71
C GLY A 908 10.05 -20.88 -13.20
N HIS A 909 10.55 -21.80 -14.03
CA HIS A 909 10.66 -23.21 -13.69
C HIS A 909 11.69 -23.54 -12.60
N ILE A 910 12.61 -22.62 -12.30
CA ILE A 910 13.74 -22.86 -11.38
C ILE A 910 13.24 -22.89 -9.93
N LYS A 911 13.49 -24.01 -9.24
CA LYS A 911 13.14 -24.23 -7.83
C LYS A 911 14.24 -23.72 -6.89
N VAL A 912 13.93 -23.58 -5.61
CA VAL A 912 14.86 -23.02 -4.61
C VAL A 912 15.32 -24.08 -3.61
N VAL A 913 16.64 -24.19 -3.42
CA VAL A 913 17.28 -25.04 -2.40
C VAL A 913 18.12 -24.20 -1.42
N PHE A 914 18.05 -24.51 -0.14
CA PHE A 914 18.86 -23.86 0.90
C PHE A 914 19.74 -24.88 1.61
N ILE A 915 21.02 -24.55 1.78
CA ILE A 915 21.91 -25.31 2.65
C ILE A 915 22.03 -24.58 3.99
N ARG A 916 21.70 -25.30 5.07
CA ARG A 916 21.68 -24.80 6.45
C ARG A 916 22.51 -25.68 7.37
N GLY A 917 22.85 -25.13 8.53
CA GLY A 917 23.63 -25.82 9.55
C GLY A 917 24.39 -24.82 10.42
N HIS A 918 24.93 -25.31 11.52
CA HIS A 918 25.77 -24.50 12.39
C HIS A 918 27.02 -24.01 11.64
N GLU A 919 27.55 -22.84 11.99
CA GLU A 919 28.87 -22.42 11.53
C GLU A 919 29.90 -23.53 11.79
N LYS A 920 30.76 -23.79 10.80
CA LYS A 920 31.75 -24.88 10.81
C LYS A 920 31.21 -26.32 10.87
N SER A 921 29.92 -26.55 10.66
CA SER A 921 29.37 -27.91 10.50
C SER A 921 29.68 -28.57 9.15
N GLY A 922 30.35 -27.85 8.23
CA GLY A 922 30.70 -28.37 6.91
C GLY A 922 29.81 -27.88 5.77
N THR A 923 28.92 -26.92 6.03
CA THR A 923 28.03 -26.29 5.04
C THR A 923 28.76 -25.81 3.77
N SER A 924 29.96 -25.22 3.88
CA SER A 924 30.76 -24.82 2.71
C SER A 924 31.29 -25.97 1.87
N TRP A 925 31.59 -27.12 2.49
CA TRP A 925 31.99 -28.32 1.76
C TRP A 925 30.78 -28.96 1.09
N LEU A 926 29.67 -29.10 1.82
CA LEU A 926 28.41 -29.58 1.28
C LEU A 926 27.93 -28.76 0.08
N LYS A 927 28.01 -27.43 0.15
CA LYS A 927 27.72 -26.56 -0.99
C LYS A 927 28.48 -27.01 -2.24
N LYS A 928 29.79 -27.23 -2.13
CA LYS A 928 30.61 -27.64 -3.27
C LYS A 928 30.22 -29.02 -3.80
N VAL A 929 29.91 -29.96 -2.91
CA VAL A 929 29.48 -31.31 -3.30
C VAL A 929 28.14 -31.25 -4.06
N VAL A 930 27.20 -30.44 -3.59
CA VAL A 930 25.89 -30.26 -4.25
C VAL A 930 26.03 -29.55 -5.59
N ASP A 931 26.86 -28.52 -5.68
CA ASP A 931 27.06 -27.67 -6.86
C ASP A 931 27.77 -28.37 -8.05
N LEU A 932 28.20 -29.63 -7.89
CA LEU A 932 28.75 -30.45 -8.98
C LEU A 932 27.69 -31.00 -9.95
N HIS A 933 26.40 -30.86 -9.64
CA HIS A 933 25.34 -31.24 -10.57
C HIS A 933 25.12 -30.10 -11.57
N PRO A 934 25.17 -30.34 -12.90
CA PRO A 934 25.13 -29.29 -13.90
C PRO A 934 23.83 -28.47 -13.90
N ARG A 935 22.76 -29.03 -13.31
CA ARG A 935 21.45 -28.38 -13.16
C ARG A 935 21.22 -27.64 -11.84
N ILE A 936 22.23 -27.55 -10.98
CA ILE A 936 22.17 -26.79 -9.75
C ILE A 936 23.06 -25.56 -9.89
N HIS A 937 22.58 -24.41 -9.43
CA HIS A 937 23.39 -23.20 -9.31
C HIS A 937 23.40 -22.71 -7.87
N MET A 938 24.51 -22.94 -7.16
CA MET A 938 24.70 -22.42 -5.80
C MET A 938 25.38 -21.05 -5.81
N ALA A 939 24.70 -20.05 -5.24
CA ALA A 939 25.21 -18.70 -5.10
C ALA A 939 26.59 -18.69 -4.41
N LYS A 940 27.52 -17.89 -4.94
CA LYS A 940 28.91 -17.83 -4.46
C LYS A 940 29.02 -17.29 -3.03
N GLN A 941 28.20 -16.30 -2.69
CA GLN A 941 28.21 -15.58 -1.42
C GLN A 941 27.19 -16.11 -0.42
N GLU A 942 27.33 -15.71 0.85
CA GLU A 942 26.33 -15.89 1.91
C GLU A 942 25.46 -14.62 1.97
N PHE A 943 24.15 -14.77 2.17
CA PHE A 943 23.22 -13.63 2.09
C PHE A 943 22.65 -13.20 3.44
N HIS A 944 22.64 -14.08 4.46
CA HIS A 944 22.13 -13.77 5.80
C HIS A 944 20.70 -13.17 5.81
N PHE A 945 19.79 -13.75 5.02
CA PHE A 945 18.41 -13.29 4.87
C PHE A 945 17.62 -13.17 6.18
N SER A 946 18.02 -13.89 7.23
CA SER A 946 17.41 -13.82 8.57
C SER A 946 17.46 -12.42 9.18
N ILE A 947 18.46 -11.60 8.84
CA ILE A 947 18.54 -10.20 9.34
C ILE A 947 17.34 -9.39 8.85
N ILE A 948 16.98 -9.56 7.58
CA ILE A 948 15.83 -8.90 6.97
C ILE A 948 14.53 -9.53 7.49
N GLU A 949 14.49 -10.84 7.67
CA GLU A 949 13.33 -11.55 8.23
C GLU A 949 12.98 -11.08 9.64
N ASP A 950 13.97 -10.99 10.52
CA ASP A 950 13.83 -10.50 11.90
C ASP A 950 13.29 -9.06 11.91
N ALA A 951 13.73 -8.24 10.95
CA ALA A 951 13.19 -6.91 10.77
C ALA A 951 11.69 -7.01 10.42
N LEU A 952 11.34 -7.75 9.38
CA LEU A 952 9.96 -7.87 8.90
C LEU A 952 9.01 -8.50 9.92
N GLU A 953 9.46 -9.46 10.71
CA GLU A 953 8.67 -10.03 11.80
C GLU A 953 8.33 -8.97 12.84
N LYS A 954 9.32 -8.18 13.28
CA LYS A 954 9.09 -7.04 14.17
C LYS A 954 8.18 -5.99 13.51
N PHE A 955 8.30 -5.76 12.20
CA PHE A 955 7.41 -4.87 11.45
C PHE A 955 5.95 -5.34 11.45
N THR A 956 5.70 -6.64 11.42
CA THR A 956 4.37 -7.23 11.15
C THR A 956 3.65 -7.81 12.37
N THR A 957 4.30 -7.88 13.54
CA THR A 957 3.76 -8.51 14.76
C THR A 957 3.22 -7.54 15.80
N LYS A 958 3.52 -6.25 15.68
CA LYS A 958 3.10 -5.21 16.64
C LYS A 958 1.81 -4.49 16.20
N PRO A 959 1.09 -3.81 17.11
CA PRO A 959 -0.26 -3.31 16.86
C PRO A 959 -0.36 -1.98 16.09
N TRP A 960 0.71 -1.43 15.51
CA TRP A 960 0.63 -0.14 14.80
C TRP A 960 -0.09 -0.24 13.45
N GLN A 961 -0.65 0.88 12.97
CA GLN A 961 -1.51 0.94 11.77
C GLN A 961 -0.78 0.43 10.50
N ALA A 962 0.53 0.71 10.36
CA ALA A 962 1.34 0.22 9.23
C ALA A 962 1.60 -1.30 9.21
N ALA A 963 1.38 -2.01 10.33
CA ALA A 963 1.47 -3.48 10.42
C ALA A 963 0.13 -4.19 10.11
N GLN A 964 -0.90 -3.43 9.74
CA GLN A 964 -2.21 -3.97 9.39
C GLN A 964 -2.24 -4.43 7.92
N GLU A 965 -3.28 -5.18 7.57
CA GLU A 965 -3.55 -5.52 6.18
C GLU A 965 -3.99 -4.29 5.39
N PRO A 966 -3.61 -4.16 4.10
CA PRO A 966 -2.93 -5.18 3.28
C PRO A 966 -1.39 -5.11 3.33
N TYR A 967 -0.82 -4.11 4.02
CA TYR A 967 0.62 -3.86 4.04
C TYR A 967 1.41 -5.03 4.61
N LYS A 968 0.88 -5.69 5.64
CA LYS A 968 1.45 -6.93 6.19
C LYS A 968 1.62 -8.03 5.14
N SER A 969 0.58 -8.32 4.36
CA SER A 969 0.64 -9.32 3.29
C SER A 969 1.57 -8.88 2.15
N TYR A 970 1.54 -7.61 1.76
CA TYR A 970 2.43 -7.08 0.72
C TYR A 970 3.90 -7.18 1.12
N THR A 971 4.23 -6.80 2.35
CA THR A 971 5.59 -6.85 2.87
C THR A 971 6.12 -8.29 2.92
N LYS A 972 5.30 -9.26 3.37
CA LYS A 972 5.68 -10.69 3.35
C LYS A 972 5.85 -11.22 1.92
N LYS A 973 4.99 -10.80 0.98
CA LYS A 973 5.09 -11.18 -0.43
C LYS A 973 6.35 -10.60 -1.08
N TRP A 974 6.59 -9.31 -0.87
CA TRP A 974 7.78 -8.62 -1.36
C TRP A 974 9.05 -9.31 -0.86
N TYR A 975 9.11 -9.68 0.42
CA TYR A 975 10.28 -10.37 0.98
C TYR A 975 10.54 -11.71 0.30
N ARG A 976 9.50 -12.53 0.08
CA ARG A 976 9.63 -13.80 -0.63
C ARG A 976 10.13 -13.60 -2.07
N SER A 977 9.60 -12.60 -2.77
CA SER A 977 10.04 -12.23 -4.13
C SER A 977 11.48 -11.71 -4.13
N TYR A 978 11.86 -10.89 -3.16
CA TYR A 978 13.21 -10.37 -2.98
C TYR A 978 14.22 -11.52 -2.80
N VAL A 979 13.96 -12.45 -1.88
CA VAL A 979 14.84 -13.61 -1.65
C VAL A 979 14.99 -14.42 -2.94
N ARG A 980 13.90 -14.70 -3.65
CA ARG A 980 13.95 -15.44 -4.93
C ARG A 980 14.77 -14.70 -5.99
N ASN A 981 14.57 -13.38 -6.15
CA ASN A 981 15.27 -12.60 -7.16
C ASN A 981 16.77 -12.47 -6.87
N VAL A 982 17.15 -12.30 -5.60
CA VAL A 982 18.56 -12.31 -5.19
C VAL A 982 19.24 -13.64 -5.50
N LEU A 983 18.54 -14.77 -5.28
CA LEU A 983 19.08 -16.08 -5.65
C LEU A 983 19.26 -16.22 -7.16
N LEU A 984 18.29 -15.75 -7.94
CA LEU A 984 18.31 -15.82 -9.39
C LEU A 984 19.32 -14.86 -10.04
N SER A 985 19.86 -13.86 -9.32
CA SER A 985 20.72 -12.84 -9.91
C SER A 985 22.03 -13.40 -10.51
N GLY A 986 22.46 -14.59 -10.08
CA GLY A 986 23.63 -15.30 -10.61
C GLY A 986 23.36 -16.19 -11.83
N VAL A 987 22.09 -16.44 -12.15
CA VAL A 987 21.68 -17.22 -13.32
C VAL A 987 21.61 -16.27 -14.52
N SER A 988 22.08 -16.63 -15.71
CA SER A 988 21.89 -15.85 -16.96
C SER A 988 20.72 -16.43 -17.78
N THR A 989 20.20 -15.72 -18.79
CA THR A 989 19.17 -16.26 -19.71
C THR A 989 19.63 -17.50 -20.46
N SER A 990 20.93 -17.58 -20.78
CA SER A 990 21.51 -18.76 -21.42
C SER A 990 21.65 -19.94 -20.45
N LEU A 991 21.86 -19.67 -19.17
CA LEU A 991 21.99 -20.68 -18.13
C LEU A 991 20.62 -21.15 -17.62
N ALA A 992 19.60 -20.28 -17.64
CA ALA A 992 18.29 -20.56 -17.07
C ALA A 992 17.63 -21.86 -17.58
N PRO A 993 17.63 -22.20 -18.88
CA PRO A 993 17.04 -23.46 -19.37
C PRO A 993 17.79 -24.73 -18.94
N LEU A 994 19.00 -24.60 -18.40
CA LEU A 994 19.86 -25.71 -17.98
C LEU A 994 19.82 -25.95 -16.47
N ILE A 995 19.20 -25.06 -15.70
CA ILE A 995 19.20 -25.08 -14.24
C ILE A 995 17.79 -25.40 -13.73
N ASP A 996 17.67 -26.46 -12.95
CA ASP A 996 16.42 -26.83 -12.28
C ASP A 996 16.34 -26.25 -10.86
N TRP A 997 17.49 -26.01 -10.22
CA TRP A 997 17.57 -25.53 -8.84
C TRP A 997 18.58 -24.39 -8.68
N VAL A 998 18.14 -23.32 -8.05
CA VAL A 998 19.02 -22.27 -7.54
C VAL A 998 19.08 -22.35 -6.02
N GLY A 999 20.23 -22.10 -5.44
CA GLY A 999 20.35 -22.15 -3.99
C GLY A 999 21.42 -21.29 -3.39
N GLU A 1000 21.38 -21.17 -2.07
CA GLU A 1000 22.43 -20.52 -1.31
C GLU A 1000 22.78 -21.32 -0.06
N LYS A 1001 24.00 -21.06 0.42
CA LYS A 1001 24.48 -21.61 1.68
C LYS A 1001 24.82 -20.46 2.61
N THR A 1002 24.09 -20.40 3.71
CA THR A 1002 24.36 -19.53 4.85
C THR A 1002 24.30 -20.40 6.10
N PRO A 1003 25.33 -20.40 6.97
CA PRO A 1003 25.32 -21.14 8.23
C PRO A 1003 24.38 -20.45 9.24
N SER A 1004 23.09 -20.71 9.12
CA SER A 1004 22.01 -20.05 9.86
C SER A 1004 21.01 -21.10 10.40
N PRO A 1005 20.08 -20.71 11.32
CA PRO A 1005 18.96 -21.56 11.71
C PRO A 1005 18.22 -22.16 10.51
N LEU A 1006 17.62 -23.33 10.71
CA LEU A 1006 16.59 -23.83 9.82
C LEU A 1006 15.32 -22.98 9.98
N GLN A 1007 15.03 -22.16 8.98
CA GLN A 1007 13.83 -21.31 8.94
C GLN A 1007 13.30 -21.24 7.50
N PRO A 1008 12.13 -21.83 7.22
CA PRO A 1008 11.51 -21.81 5.89
C PRO A 1008 11.03 -20.43 5.46
N VAL A 1009 11.69 -19.86 4.45
CA VAL A 1009 11.38 -18.50 3.93
C VAL A 1009 10.45 -18.55 2.72
N ILE A 1010 10.70 -19.49 1.80
CA ILE A 1010 9.96 -19.65 0.54
C ILE A 1010 9.15 -20.95 0.62
N SER A 1011 7.83 -20.86 0.43
CA SER A 1011 6.96 -22.03 0.37
C SER A 1011 7.35 -22.94 -0.80
N GLY A 1012 7.39 -24.26 -0.57
CA GLY A 1012 7.78 -25.25 -1.59
C GLY A 1012 9.28 -25.35 -1.86
N SER A 1013 10.13 -24.62 -1.11
CA SER A 1013 11.58 -24.78 -1.19
C SER A 1013 12.07 -26.05 -0.47
N LYS A 1014 13.26 -26.52 -0.86
CA LYS A 1014 13.93 -27.67 -0.24
C LYS A 1014 15.11 -27.18 0.61
N TYR A 1015 15.31 -27.80 1.77
CA TYR A 1015 16.38 -27.49 2.70
C TYR A 1015 17.27 -28.72 2.90
N ILE A 1016 18.58 -28.51 2.88
CA ILE A 1016 19.57 -29.52 3.24
C ILE A 1016 20.25 -29.04 4.52
N LEU A 1017 19.98 -29.72 5.63
CA LEU A 1017 20.51 -29.40 6.95
C LEU A 1017 21.68 -30.33 7.29
N ILE A 1018 22.87 -29.77 7.48
CA ILE A 1018 24.05 -30.54 7.91
C ILE A 1018 24.36 -30.32 9.39
N ILE A 1019 24.34 -31.43 10.13
CA ILE A 1019 24.67 -31.53 11.55
C ILE A 1019 26.08 -32.09 11.68
N ARG A 1020 26.88 -31.58 12.62
CA ARG A 1020 28.23 -32.07 12.91
C ARG A 1020 28.42 -32.20 14.41
N ASP A 1021 29.29 -33.11 14.84
CA ASP A 1021 29.69 -33.23 16.24
C ASP A 1021 30.11 -31.85 16.78
N GLY A 1022 29.40 -31.40 17.82
CA GLY A 1022 29.61 -30.07 18.41
C GLY A 1022 31.03 -29.87 18.91
N ARG A 1023 31.71 -30.95 19.32
CA ARG A 1023 33.11 -30.87 19.78
C ARG A 1023 34.04 -30.45 18.66
N ASP A 1024 33.88 -31.04 17.47
CA ASP A 1024 34.65 -30.67 16.27
C ASP A 1024 34.27 -29.29 15.72
N VAL A 1025 32.99 -28.91 15.83
CA VAL A 1025 32.51 -27.56 15.49
C VAL A 1025 33.24 -26.52 16.32
N LEU A 1026 33.31 -26.70 17.65
CA LEU A 1026 34.01 -25.79 18.56
C LEU A 1026 35.48 -25.62 18.17
N VAL A 1027 36.23 -26.72 18.03
CA VAL A 1027 37.66 -26.63 17.68
C VAL A 1027 37.84 -25.95 16.32
N SER A 1028 37.00 -26.26 15.34
CA SER A 1028 37.04 -25.64 14.01
C SER A 1028 36.72 -24.15 14.03
N LEU A 1029 35.85 -23.70 14.92
CA LEU A 1029 35.48 -22.31 15.08
C LEU A 1029 36.59 -21.49 15.72
N PHE A 1030 37.19 -22.00 16.81
CA PHE A 1030 38.33 -21.36 17.47
C PHE A 1030 39.52 -21.21 16.53
N TRP A 1031 39.88 -22.26 15.79
CA TRP A 1031 40.94 -22.18 14.76
C TRP A 1031 40.69 -21.13 13.70
N HIS A 1032 39.43 -21.01 13.25
CA HIS A 1032 39.08 -20.02 12.24
C HIS A 1032 39.33 -18.60 12.72
N TYR A 1033 38.92 -18.28 13.94
CA TYR A 1033 39.11 -16.94 14.51
C TYR A 1033 40.55 -16.63 14.87
N VAL A 1034 41.32 -17.62 15.31
CA VAL A 1034 42.77 -17.49 15.48
C VAL A 1034 43.45 -17.13 14.14
N ARG A 1035 43.11 -17.83 13.05
CA ARG A 1035 43.67 -17.57 11.71
C ARG A 1035 43.32 -16.19 11.16
N LEU A 1036 42.15 -15.66 11.50
CA LEU A 1036 41.74 -14.30 11.12
C LEU A 1036 42.36 -13.20 11.98
N GLY A 1037 43.19 -13.55 12.98
CA GLY A 1037 43.95 -12.59 13.77
C GLY A 1037 43.42 -12.31 15.18
N GLY A 1038 42.43 -13.06 15.66
CA GLY A 1038 41.79 -12.86 16.97
C GLY A 1038 40.73 -11.76 16.93
N PHE A 1039 39.55 -12.04 17.50
CA PHE A 1039 38.41 -11.11 17.54
C PHE A 1039 38.03 -10.72 18.97
N GLU A 1040 37.51 -9.51 19.13
CA GLU A 1040 36.93 -8.97 20.36
C GLU A 1040 35.41 -9.22 20.44
N ASN A 1041 34.84 -9.15 21.65
CA ASN A 1041 33.39 -9.10 21.91
C ASN A 1041 32.56 -10.35 21.60
N TRP A 1042 33.17 -11.50 21.33
CA TRP A 1042 32.44 -12.75 21.07
C TRP A 1042 31.65 -13.27 22.28
N CYS A 1043 32.12 -12.96 23.49
CA CYS A 1043 31.61 -13.52 24.74
C CYS A 1043 31.15 -12.44 25.75
N GLY A 1044 30.85 -11.22 25.27
CA GLY A 1044 30.50 -10.05 26.10
C GLY A 1044 31.63 -9.00 26.18
N ASN A 1045 31.38 -7.88 26.90
CA ASN A 1045 32.22 -6.67 26.95
C ASN A 1045 33.73 -6.93 26.94
N HIS A 1046 34.37 -6.64 25.79
CA HIS A 1046 35.82 -6.60 25.56
C HIS A 1046 36.60 -7.87 25.88
N LYS A 1047 36.00 -9.07 25.74
CA LYS A 1047 36.72 -10.35 25.90
C LYS A 1047 37.08 -10.96 24.54
N HIS A 1048 38.38 -11.22 24.32
CA HIS A 1048 38.87 -11.96 23.14
C HIS A 1048 38.55 -13.45 23.22
N LEU A 1049 38.26 -14.10 22.09
CA LEU A 1049 37.91 -15.52 22.00
C LEU A 1049 39.02 -16.45 22.53
N VAL A 1050 40.28 -16.15 22.18
CA VAL A 1050 41.52 -16.79 22.65
C VAL A 1050 42.39 -15.69 23.25
N ASP A 1051 43.30 -16.00 24.16
CA ASP A 1051 44.27 -15.01 24.67
C ASP A 1051 45.09 -14.39 23.50
N PRO A 1052 45.11 -13.05 23.36
CA PRO A 1052 45.92 -12.38 22.35
C PRO A 1052 47.39 -12.76 22.36
N GLN A 1053 47.96 -13.15 23.52
CA GLN A 1053 49.33 -13.62 23.62
C GLN A 1053 49.53 -14.92 22.84
N TYR A 1054 48.61 -15.89 22.95
CA TYR A 1054 48.68 -17.15 22.22
C TYR A 1054 48.47 -16.94 20.71
N VAL A 1055 47.57 -16.02 20.33
CA VAL A 1055 47.41 -15.62 18.91
C VAL A 1055 48.69 -14.99 18.37
N LYS A 1056 49.40 -14.18 19.16
CA LYS A 1056 50.69 -13.60 18.79
C LYS A 1056 51.76 -14.69 18.61
N GLN A 1057 51.81 -15.69 19.49
CA GLN A 1057 52.72 -16.83 19.37
C GLN A 1057 52.42 -17.67 18.12
N TYR A 1058 51.15 -17.88 17.80
CA TYR A 1058 50.73 -18.55 16.57
C TYR A 1058 51.15 -17.79 15.29
N ARG A 1059 51.12 -16.45 15.32
CA ARG A 1059 51.59 -15.63 14.19
C ARG A 1059 53.11 -15.78 13.96
N THR A 1060 53.88 -16.08 15.01
CA THR A 1060 55.33 -16.32 14.92
C THR A 1060 55.67 -17.78 14.61
N ASP A 1061 54.89 -18.73 15.14
CA ASP A 1061 55.02 -20.16 14.88
C ASP A 1061 53.63 -20.74 14.55
N THR A 1062 53.39 -20.99 13.25
CA THR A 1062 52.10 -21.53 12.78
C THR A 1062 51.78 -22.93 13.32
N ASP A 1063 52.73 -23.60 13.99
CA ASP A 1063 52.54 -24.89 14.64
C ASP A 1063 52.27 -24.78 16.16
N TYR A 1064 52.20 -23.56 16.71
CA TYR A 1064 52.11 -23.29 18.15
C TYR A 1064 50.99 -24.06 18.86
N PHE A 1065 49.76 -24.04 18.33
CA PHE A 1065 48.62 -24.72 18.92
C PHE A 1065 48.62 -26.24 18.67
N HIS A 1066 49.45 -26.77 17.77
CA HIS A 1066 49.69 -28.21 17.70
C HIS A 1066 50.65 -28.67 18.79
N LYS A 1067 51.63 -27.82 19.14
CA LYS A 1067 52.57 -28.06 20.24
C LYS A 1067 51.96 -27.80 21.62
N ASN A 1068 50.99 -26.88 21.71
CA ASN A 1068 50.32 -26.45 22.95
C ASN A 1068 48.79 -26.44 22.76
N PRO A 1069 48.17 -27.61 22.55
CA PRO A 1069 46.74 -27.72 22.24
C PRO A 1069 45.80 -27.16 23.31
N GLU A 1070 46.19 -27.23 24.58
CA GLU A 1070 45.44 -26.75 25.73
C GLU A 1070 45.21 -25.24 25.71
N ASN A 1071 46.05 -24.48 25.01
CA ASN A 1071 45.95 -23.02 24.93
C ASN A 1071 44.89 -22.52 23.93
N LEU A 1072 44.32 -23.41 23.10
CA LEU A 1072 43.34 -23.01 22.09
C LEU A 1072 41.92 -22.82 22.65
N LEU A 1073 41.55 -23.61 23.66
CA LEU A 1073 40.19 -23.72 24.22
C LEU A 1073 40.17 -23.39 25.72
N GLU A 1074 41.15 -22.60 26.16
CA GLU A 1074 41.45 -22.24 27.54
C GLU A 1074 40.37 -21.36 28.17
N LYS A 1075 39.71 -20.50 27.39
CA LYS A 1075 38.74 -19.52 27.90
C LYS A 1075 37.36 -20.14 28.13
N GLU A 1076 37.11 -20.57 29.37
CA GLU A 1076 35.86 -21.19 29.82
C GLU A 1076 34.59 -20.44 29.37
N ILE A 1077 34.49 -19.13 29.62
CA ILE A 1077 33.30 -18.33 29.31
C ILE A 1077 32.97 -18.40 27.81
N CYS A 1078 33.99 -18.33 26.96
CA CYS A 1078 33.82 -18.39 25.52
C CYS A 1078 33.50 -19.80 25.03
N PHE A 1079 34.21 -20.80 25.56
CA PHE A 1079 33.95 -22.20 25.28
C PHE A 1079 32.49 -22.56 25.58
N ARG A 1080 32.00 -22.22 26.78
CA ARG A 1080 30.63 -22.52 27.22
C ARG A 1080 29.57 -21.82 26.38
N LYS A 1081 29.79 -20.54 26.03
CA LYS A 1081 28.85 -19.79 25.18
C LYS A 1081 28.69 -20.43 23.80
N ILE A 1082 29.78 -20.93 23.22
CA ILE A 1082 29.75 -21.59 21.90
C ILE A 1082 29.12 -22.98 22.03
N ALA A 1083 29.47 -23.75 23.07
CA ALA A 1083 28.88 -25.06 23.33
C ALA A 1083 27.35 -24.98 23.51
N SER A 1084 26.88 -24.05 24.34
CA SER A 1084 25.45 -23.80 24.55
C SER A 1084 24.76 -23.27 23.29
N GLY A 1085 25.42 -22.39 22.52
CA GLY A 1085 24.93 -21.90 21.23
C GLY A 1085 24.73 -23.02 20.21
N TRP A 1086 25.70 -23.93 20.08
CA TRP A 1086 25.58 -25.11 19.23
C TRP A 1086 24.44 -26.03 19.68
N ALA A 1087 24.36 -26.32 20.98
CA ALA A 1087 23.31 -27.20 21.50
C ALA A 1087 21.91 -26.59 21.31
N LYS A 1088 21.78 -25.27 21.52
CA LYS A 1088 20.54 -24.55 21.25
C LYS A 1088 20.17 -24.64 19.77
N ARG A 1089 21.12 -24.39 18.86
CA ARG A 1089 20.89 -24.46 17.40
C ARG A 1089 20.32 -25.81 17.00
N VAL A 1090 20.94 -26.91 17.44
CA VAL A 1090 20.49 -28.26 17.04
C VAL A 1090 19.08 -28.55 17.55
N ARG A 1091 18.75 -28.19 18.80
CA ARG A 1091 17.41 -28.39 19.36
C ARG A 1091 16.35 -27.53 18.66
N ASP A 1092 16.68 -26.29 18.34
CA ASP A 1092 15.79 -25.40 17.58
C ASP A 1092 15.52 -25.98 16.19
N ASP A 1093 16.57 -26.43 15.47
CA ASP A 1093 16.43 -27.02 14.14
C ASP A 1093 15.61 -28.32 14.19
N GLN A 1094 15.79 -29.17 15.21
CA GLN A 1094 14.96 -30.38 15.43
C GLN A 1094 13.48 -30.03 15.67
N SER A 1095 13.21 -28.97 16.42
CA SER A 1095 11.84 -28.50 16.68
C SER A 1095 11.17 -28.00 15.39
N VAL A 1096 11.92 -27.30 14.53
CA VAL A 1096 11.43 -26.85 13.23
C VAL A 1096 11.17 -28.03 12.29
N ILE A 1097 12.03 -29.05 12.28
CA ILE A 1097 11.79 -30.28 11.50
C ILE A 1097 10.47 -30.93 11.92
N GLN A 1098 10.24 -31.11 13.22
CA GLN A 1098 8.98 -31.68 13.73
C GLN A 1098 7.76 -30.84 13.31
N ALA A 1099 7.87 -29.51 13.33
CA ALA A 1099 6.80 -28.64 12.87
C ALA A 1099 6.52 -28.78 11.36
N LEU A 1100 7.57 -28.95 10.53
CA LEU A 1100 7.44 -29.12 9.08
C LEU A 1100 6.91 -30.50 8.68
N GLU A 1101 7.18 -31.53 9.49
CA GLU A 1101 6.55 -32.85 9.31
C GLU A 1101 5.05 -32.81 9.59
N ALA A 1102 4.61 -31.98 10.55
CA ALA A 1102 3.20 -31.79 10.87
C ALA A 1102 2.45 -30.93 9.83
N GLU A 1103 3.07 -29.83 9.37
CA GLU A 1103 2.51 -28.91 8.37
C GLU A 1103 3.55 -28.55 7.29
N PRO A 1104 3.58 -29.31 6.17
CA PRO A 1104 4.68 -29.21 5.21
C PRO A 1104 4.56 -27.99 4.30
N VAL A 1105 5.18 -26.89 4.71
CA VAL A 1105 5.40 -25.68 3.87
C VAL A 1105 6.75 -25.72 3.13
N ALA A 1106 7.69 -26.55 3.58
CA ALA A 1106 8.99 -26.82 2.97
C ALA A 1106 9.44 -28.25 3.30
N GLN A 1107 10.39 -28.79 2.53
CA GLN A 1107 10.94 -30.14 2.77
C GLN A 1107 12.38 -30.05 3.27
N VAL A 1108 12.76 -30.90 4.22
CA VAL A 1108 14.09 -30.89 4.84
C VAL A 1108 14.75 -32.25 4.68
N TYR A 1109 15.99 -32.25 4.21
CA TYR A 1109 16.89 -33.38 4.18
C TYR A 1109 17.98 -33.18 5.24
N THR A 1110 17.99 -34.00 6.29
CA THR A 1110 18.99 -33.92 7.36
C THR A 1110 20.12 -34.90 7.10
N LEU A 1111 21.36 -34.45 7.22
CA LEU A 1111 22.54 -35.29 7.05
C LEU A 1111 23.61 -34.96 8.09
N ARG A 1112 24.45 -35.94 8.43
CA ARG A 1112 25.60 -35.70 9.33
C ARG A 1112 26.89 -35.52 8.56
N TYR A 1113 27.72 -34.59 9.01
CA TYR A 1113 29.05 -34.36 8.45
C TYR A 1113 29.88 -35.65 8.40
N GLU A 1114 29.80 -36.46 9.45
CA GLU A 1114 30.55 -37.70 9.60
C GLU A 1114 30.07 -38.78 8.60
N GLU A 1115 28.78 -38.77 8.27
CA GLU A 1115 28.17 -39.66 7.30
C GLU A 1115 28.57 -39.29 5.87
N LEU A 1116 28.45 -38.00 5.52
CA LEU A 1116 28.91 -37.48 4.24
C LEU A 1116 30.41 -37.69 4.04
N HIS A 1117 31.21 -37.56 5.09
CA HIS A 1117 32.66 -37.78 5.02
C HIS A 1117 33.03 -39.26 4.85
N ARG A 1118 32.26 -40.20 5.42
CA ARG A 1118 32.50 -41.65 5.25
C ARG A 1118 32.06 -42.16 3.89
N ASN A 1119 30.93 -41.68 3.37
CA ASN A 1119 30.36 -42.12 2.10
C ASN A 1119 29.87 -40.92 1.26
N PRO A 1120 30.80 -40.09 0.74
CA PRO A 1120 30.43 -38.86 0.05
C PRO A 1120 29.58 -39.11 -1.20
N GLU A 1121 29.88 -40.16 -1.98
CA GLU A 1121 29.11 -40.47 -3.19
C GLU A 1121 27.70 -41.01 -2.88
N GLY A 1122 27.55 -41.85 -1.85
CA GLY A 1122 26.22 -42.36 -1.46
C GLY A 1122 25.28 -41.25 -1.00
N TYR A 1123 25.73 -40.39 -0.09
CA TYR A 1123 24.90 -39.28 0.40
C TYR A 1123 24.69 -38.19 -0.66
N ARG A 1124 25.67 -37.98 -1.55
CA ARG A 1124 25.51 -37.09 -2.71
C ARG A 1124 24.41 -37.59 -3.64
N LYS A 1125 24.35 -38.89 -3.92
CA LYS A 1125 23.26 -39.52 -4.68
C LYS A 1125 21.90 -39.29 -4.01
N GLU A 1126 21.80 -39.55 -2.70
CA GLU A 1126 20.56 -39.32 -1.95
C GLU A 1126 20.11 -37.85 -1.98
N ILE A 1127 21.04 -36.89 -1.90
CA ILE A 1127 20.72 -35.47 -2.01
C ILE A 1127 20.17 -35.12 -3.40
N TYR A 1128 20.75 -35.66 -4.48
CA TYR A 1128 20.23 -35.41 -5.83
C TYR A 1128 18.87 -36.06 -6.06
N GLU A 1129 18.64 -37.27 -5.55
CA GLU A 1129 17.32 -37.89 -5.54
C GLU A 1129 16.31 -37.04 -4.75
N PHE A 1130 16.71 -36.50 -3.59
CA PHE A 1130 15.90 -35.55 -2.83
C PHE A 1130 15.59 -34.28 -3.62
N LEU A 1131 16.45 -33.85 -4.57
CA LEU A 1131 16.21 -32.71 -5.45
C LEU A 1131 15.52 -33.09 -6.78
N ASP A 1132 15.07 -34.33 -6.95
CA ASP A 1132 14.47 -34.83 -8.21
C ASP A 1132 15.45 -34.78 -9.41
N LEU A 1133 16.74 -35.01 -9.18
CA LEU A 1133 17.82 -34.95 -10.18
C LEU A 1133 18.50 -36.31 -10.40
N ASP A 1134 19.01 -36.55 -11.62
CA ASP A 1134 19.74 -37.77 -11.95
C ASP A 1134 21.22 -37.67 -11.53
N TYR A 1135 21.61 -38.50 -10.56
CA TYR A 1135 22.97 -38.57 -10.06
C TYR A 1135 24.03 -38.77 -11.16
N ASN A 1136 23.72 -39.49 -12.23
CA ASN A 1136 24.69 -39.81 -13.29
C ASN A 1136 25.09 -38.59 -14.16
N GLU A 1137 24.38 -37.47 -14.06
CA GLU A 1137 24.72 -36.22 -14.76
C GLU A 1137 25.80 -35.41 -14.06
N ALA A 1138 26.10 -35.73 -12.80
CA ALA A 1138 26.95 -34.89 -11.96
C ALA A 1138 28.44 -35.19 -12.16
N GLU A 1139 29.29 -34.15 -12.05
CA GLU A 1139 30.74 -34.30 -12.20
C GLU A 1139 31.36 -35.15 -11.07
N PRO A 1140 32.43 -35.93 -11.29
CA PRO A 1140 33.04 -36.73 -10.22
C PRO A 1140 33.63 -35.85 -9.11
N LEU A 1141 33.69 -36.37 -7.88
CA LEU A 1141 34.42 -35.69 -6.81
C LEU A 1141 35.91 -35.56 -7.18
N SER A 1142 36.50 -34.41 -6.91
CA SER A 1142 37.89 -34.10 -7.27
C SER A 1142 38.66 -33.44 -6.12
N VAL A 1143 39.98 -33.60 -6.15
CA VAL A 1143 40.88 -32.90 -5.21
C VAL A 1143 40.96 -31.42 -5.56
N ASP A 1144 40.96 -31.08 -6.86
CA ASP A 1144 41.14 -29.73 -7.36
C ASP A 1144 39.96 -28.80 -6.99
N ASP A 1145 38.73 -29.31 -7.06
CA ASP A 1145 37.51 -28.57 -6.67
C ASP A 1145 37.26 -28.63 -5.16
N LYS A 1146 38.07 -29.42 -4.45
CA LYS A 1146 38.02 -29.66 -3.00
C LYS A 1146 36.67 -30.22 -2.58
N THR A 1147 36.20 -31.22 -3.30
CA THR A 1147 34.94 -31.94 -3.06
C THR A 1147 35.17 -33.30 -2.40
N ILE A 1148 36.39 -33.84 -2.47
CA ILE A 1148 36.80 -35.05 -1.75
C ILE A 1148 36.97 -34.80 -0.23
N PRO A 1149 36.53 -35.73 0.65
CA PRO A 1149 36.77 -35.64 2.08
C PRO A 1149 38.26 -35.47 2.43
N GLY A 1150 38.59 -34.53 3.31
CA GLY A 1150 39.98 -34.29 3.75
C GLY A 1150 40.91 -33.64 2.72
N GLY A 1151 40.43 -33.24 1.53
CA GLY A 1151 41.24 -32.67 0.44
C GLY A 1151 41.79 -31.24 0.63
N PHE A 1152 41.70 -30.66 1.84
CA PHE A 1152 42.10 -29.27 2.09
C PHE A 1152 43.54 -29.20 2.65
N ASN A 1153 44.52 -28.87 1.79
CA ASN A 1153 45.90 -28.66 2.24
C ASN A 1153 46.02 -27.41 3.14
N GLU A 1154 46.26 -27.60 4.45
CA GLU A 1154 46.37 -26.53 5.44
C GLU A 1154 47.61 -25.63 5.28
N LYS A 1155 48.64 -26.08 4.57
CA LYS A 1155 49.92 -25.36 4.41
C LYS A 1155 49.97 -24.44 3.18
N SER A 1156 48.85 -24.23 2.50
CA SER A 1156 48.76 -23.36 1.32
C SER A 1156 48.31 -21.94 1.70
N ASP A 1157 49.07 -20.92 1.27
CA ASP A 1157 48.73 -19.49 1.47
C ASP A 1157 47.37 -19.10 0.85
N LYS A 1158 46.87 -19.89 -0.11
CA LYS A 1158 45.57 -19.71 -0.76
C LYS A 1158 44.39 -20.31 0.02
N ASN A 1159 44.61 -20.92 1.19
CA ASN A 1159 43.62 -21.70 1.96
C ASN A 1159 43.31 -21.16 3.37
N LYS A 1160 43.40 -19.84 3.61
CA LYS A 1160 43.17 -19.25 4.95
C LYS A 1160 41.80 -19.59 5.59
N PHE A 1161 40.77 -19.89 4.79
CA PHE A 1161 39.40 -20.17 5.26
C PHE A 1161 39.08 -21.65 5.55
N PHE A 1162 39.84 -22.62 5.01
CA PHE A 1162 39.53 -24.06 5.11
C PHE A 1162 40.52 -24.78 6.03
N ARG A 1163 39.99 -25.60 6.97
CA ARG A 1163 40.76 -26.52 7.84
C ARG A 1163 40.72 -27.93 7.24
N LYS A 1164 41.62 -28.83 7.67
CA LYS A 1164 41.66 -30.25 7.24
C LYS A 1164 40.32 -31.00 7.31
N GLY A 1165 39.38 -30.56 8.17
CA GLY A 1165 38.02 -31.12 8.23
C GLY A 1165 37.93 -32.52 8.85
N GLU A 1166 38.95 -32.94 9.58
CA GLU A 1166 39.03 -34.28 10.15
C GLU A 1166 37.94 -34.53 11.21
N ILE A 1167 37.41 -35.75 11.23
CA ILE A 1167 36.44 -36.21 12.23
C ILE A 1167 37.19 -36.59 13.51
N GLY A 1168 36.73 -36.09 14.65
CA GLY A 1168 37.31 -36.41 15.96
C GLY A 1168 38.58 -35.63 16.30
N ASP A 1169 38.90 -34.59 15.53
CA ASP A 1169 40.08 -33.73 15.76
C ASP A 1169 39.99 -33.01 17.10
N TRP A 1170 38.79 -32.85 17.66
CA TRP A 1170 38.57 -32.35 19.01
C TRP A 1170 39.38 -33.09 20.09
N LYS A 1171 39.66 -34.39 19.90
CA LYS A 1171 40.45 -35.20 20.85
C LYS A 1171 41.87 -34.67 21.05
N ASN A 1172 42.40 -33.95 20.06
CA ASN A 1172 43.73 -33.36 20.14
C ASN A 1172 43.76 -32.08 20.97
N TYR A 1173 42.61 -31.43 21.22
CA TYR A 1173 42.54 -30.09 21.83
C TYR A 1173 41.72 -30.04 23.13
N PHE A 1174 40.82 -31.00 23.36
CA PHE A 1174 39.99 -31.01 24.56
C PHE A 1174 40.80 -31.46 25.78
N THR A 1175 40.82 -30.62 26.81
CA THR A 1175 41.23 -31.01 28.17
C THR A 1175 40.06 -31.68 28.92
N GLU A 1176 40.34 -32.32 30.06
CA GLU A 1176 39.29 -32.88 30.93
C GLU A 1176 38.31 -31.80 31.42
N ASN A 1177 38.78 -30.57 31.64
CA ASN A 1177 37.92 -29.44 31.97
C ASN A 1177 37.00 -29.08 30.79
N ASN A 1178 37.52 -29.05 29.56
CA ASN A 1178 36.69 -28.79 28.38
C ASN A 1178 35.60 -29.86 28.20
N LYS A 1179 35.93 -31.14 28.42
CA LYS A 1179 34.93 -32.23 28.39
C LYS A 1179 33.83 -32.00 29.42
N LYS A 1180 34.20 -31.64 30.66
CA LYS A 1180 33.25 -31.31 31.73
C LYS A 1180 32.34 -30.15 31.34
N TRP A 1181 32.91 -29.03 30.90
CA TRP A 1181 32.16 -27.84 30.48
C TRP A 1181 31.20 -28.16 29.32
N PHE A 1182 31.66 -28.96 28.35
CA PHE A 1182 30.82 -29.33 27.21
C PHE A 1182 29.62 -30.18 27.64
N LYS A 1183 29.82 -31.16 28.52
CA LYS A 1183 28.73 -31.99 29.07
C LYS A 1183 27.70 -31.14 29.83
N GLU A 1184 28.16 -30.17 30.62
CA GLU A 1184 27.29 -29.26 31.37
C GLU A 1184 26.41 -28.39 30.45
N GLU A 1185 26.97 -27.83 29.37
CA GLU A 1185 26.22 -26.93 28.46
C GLU A 1185 25.33 -27.68 27.45
N THR A 1186 25.76 -28.85 27.01
CA THR A 1186 25.07 -29.61 25.95
C THR A 1186 24.13 -30.69 26.48
N GLY A 1187 24.25 -31.07 27.75
CA GLY A 1187 23.45 -32.13 28.36
C GLY A 1187 23.61 -33.46 27.62
N ASN A 1188 22.50 -34.17 27.42
CA ASN A 1188 22.50 -35.48 26.75
C ASN A 1188 22.49 -35.38 25.21
N LEU A 1189 22.66 -34.20 24.62
CA LEU A 1189 22.47 -33.99 23.19
C LEU A 1189 23.39 -34.84 22.31
N LEU A 1190 24.64 -35.10 22.72
CA LEU A 1190 25.51 -36.03 21.98
C LEU A 1190 24.99 -37.48 21.99
N ILE A 1191 24.32 -37.89 23.06
CA ILE A 1191 23.68 -39.22 23.17
C ILE A 1191 22.42 -39.26 22.31
N GLU A 1192 21.60 -38.21 22.35
CA GLU A 1192 20.40 -38.06 21.52
C GLU A 1192 20.74 -38.08 20.02
N LEU A 1193 21.84 -37.42 19.65
CA LEU A 1193 22.39 -37.47 18.30
C LEU A 1193 23.19 -38.76 18.04
N GLY A 1194 23.36 -39.68 18.98
CA GLY A 1194 24.09 -40.94 18.76
C GLY A 1194 25.58 -40.77 18.44
N TYR A 1195 26.20 -39.66 18.85
CA TYR A 1195 27.65 -39.47 18.83
C TYR A 1195 28.35 -40.21 19.98
N GLU A 1196 27.65 -40.44 21.10
CA GLU A 1196 28.16 -41.14 22.28
C GLU A 1196 27.08 -42.06 22.90
N LEU A 1197 27.48 -43.10 23.63
CA LEU A 1197 26.56 -44.07 24.24
C LEU A 1197 26.12 -43.70 25.67
N SER A 1198 26.98 -43.01 26.42
CA SER A 1198 26.72 -42.54 27.79
C SER A 1198 27.48 -41.23 28.03
N ASN A 1199 27.35 -40.63 29.22
CA ASN A 1199 28.13 -39.44 29.60
C ASN A 1199 29.57 -39.75 30.04
N ASP A 1200 30.07 -40.97 29.85
CA ASP A 1200 31.40 -41.42 30.30
C ASP A 1200 32.52 -41.24 29.25
N TRP A 1201 32.26 -40.47 28.18
CA TRP A 1201 33.21 -40.17 27.09
C TRP A 1201 34.28 -39.13 27.43
#